data_AF-A0A2B7YAI1-F1
#
_entry.id   AF-A0A2B7YAI1-F1
#
_cell.length_a   1.000
_cell.length_b   1.000
_cell.length_c   1.000
_cell.angle_alpha   90.00
_cell.angle_beta   90.00
_cell.angle_gamma   90.00
#
_symmetry.space_group_name_H-M   'P 1'
#
loop_
_entity.id
_entity.type
_entity.pdbx_description
1 polymer ?
#
loop_
_entity_poly.entity_id
_entity_poly.type
_entity_poly.pdbx_seq_one_letter_code
_entity_poly.pdbx_strand_id
1 'polypeptide(L)'
;MPITESTPLLVVQVAPPRPRYPHSTLRRACTIGLATLLCIATVLFLVPFAILPRDHGSIWSYLPWAHPLPHNSWPHGNGLNYTALQDILQTVPSASKAKEWSRYYTSGPHLAGKNLSQAVWTQQRWQEFGLETSISSYDIYINYPIDHRLALLEKKGKNTTVKYEASLEEDVLPEDSTSGLVDRIPTFHGYSASGNVTAQFVYANFGTYDDFSDLVKANVSLDGKIALVKYGRIFRGLKVKRAQELGMVGVVIYTDPQEDGEITEENGYKAYPDGPARNPSAVQRGSVQFLSIAPGDPTTPGYPSTPDCPRKDPSRSTPSIPSLPISYKDAIPLLKALNGHGPKASDFNEYWQGGGLTHKGVEYNIGPTPEDVVLNLNNEQEYVTTPLWNVIGVLKGTIPDEVIVIGNHRDAWIAGGAGDPNSGSAALNEVIRSFGQAVKAGWKPLRTIVFASWDGEEYGLIGSTEWVEENLSWLSKSVVAYLNVDVAAAGRHFKASASPLLNKAIYEATGLVLSPNQTVVNQTVLDVWGGDISTMGSGSDFTAFQDFAGIPSFDYAFAQKDGDAVYQYHSNYDSFDWMNRYGDPNWTYHVAAAKVLSLTAAYLVETPVLGLNATDYASGLAAYLDSVKEKATTADFNFKALDVAIAQLYNAAVAFDAYTASLTEQLHEHLPWWKYWKRIQLFFKIRSANSKYKNLERKFLYQKGLDGRDWYKHVVFAPGLWTGYSGATFPGLVESFQSGDLNNAKRWKTIIKERIDEATALLK
;
A
#
# COMPACT_ATOMS: atom_id res chain seq x y z
N MET A 1 118.52 13.95 45.97
CA MET A 1 118.75 15.02 44.99
C MET A 1 118.57 14.44 43.59
N PRO A 2 118.23 15.26 42.59
CA PRO A 2 117.24 16.34 42.56
C PRO A 2 116.09 15.86 41.62
N ILE A 3 115.26 16.62 40.90
CA ILE A 3 114.98 18.06 40.74
C ILE A 3 113.46 18.23 40.89
N THR A 4 113.01 19.35 41.47
CA THR A 4 111.62 19.84 41.36
C THR A 4 111.54 20.91 40.28
N GLU A 5 110.52 20.91 39.44
CA GLU A 5 110.17 22.10 38.66
C GLU A 5 108.66 22.28 38.58
N SER A 6 108.19 23.52 38.77
CA SER A 6 106.79 23.84 39.04
C SER A 6 106.40 25.16 38.38
N THR A 7 105.41 25.10 37.50
CA THR A 7 104.81 26.28 36.86
C THR A 7 103.31 26.30 37.15
N PRO A 8 102.75 27.38 37.73
CA PRO A 8 101.36 27.39 38.18
C PRO A 8 100.38 27.52 37.02
N LEU A 9 99.42 26.59 36.93
CA LEU A 9 98.28 26.70 36.01
C LEU A 9 97.07 27.35 36.70
N LEU A 10 96.40 28.23 35.97
CA LEU A 10 95.21 28.96 36.42
C LEU A 10 94.05 28.00 36.71
N VAL A 11 93.59 27.98 37.96
CA VAL A 11 92.45 27.14 38.37
C VAL A 11 91.13 27.82 38.00
N VAL A 12 90.58 27.45 36.85
CA VAL A 12 89.18 27.75 36.51
C VAL A 12 88.28 26.79 37.30
N GLN A 13 87.37 27.31 38.12
CA GLN A 13 86.36 26.48 38.79
C GLN A 13 85.32 25.99 37.77
N VAL A 14 85.55 24.79 37.23
CA VAL A 14 84.52 24.05 36.50
C VAL A 14 83.50 23.53 37.51
N ALA A 15 82.23 23.89 37.36
CA ALA A 15 81.16 23.40 38.22
C ALA A 15 81.10 21.86 38.21
N PRO A 16 80.80 21.21 39.36
CA PRO A 16 80.85 19.75 39.45
C PRO A 16 79.92 19.09 38.42
N PRO A 17 80.36 18.00 37.77
CA PRO A 17 79.56 17.35 36.73
C PRO A 17 78.24 16.87 37.32
N ARG A 18 77.12 17.34 36.77
CA ARG A 18 75.77 16.93 37.21
C ARG A 18 75.70 15.39 37.27
N PRO A 19 75.26 14.79 38.38
CA PRO A 19 75.31 13.34 38.55
C PRO A 19 74.53 12.66 37.42
N ARG A 20 75.22 11.81 36.66
CA ARG A 20 74.60 11.03 35.59
C ARG A 20 73.60 10.07 36.23
N TYR A 21 72.34 10.14 35.80
CA TYR A 21 71.24 9.35 36.35
C TYR A 21 71.62 7.85 36.38
N PRO A 22 71.68 7.20 37.55
CA PRO A 22 72.43 5.94 37.72
C PRO A 22 71.83 4.77 36.94
N HIS A 23 70.54 4.84 36.59
CA HIS A 23 69.83 3.80 35.85
C HIS A 23 69.56 4.22 34.40
N SER A 24 70.61 4.59 33.65
CA SER A 24 70.52 4.94 32.23
C SER A 24 69.91 3.81 31.37
N THR A 25 70.24 2.56 31.68
CA THR A 25 69.66 1.36 31.05
C THR A 25 68.17 1.22 31.34
N LEU A 26 67.74 1.38 32.60
CA LEU A 26 66.34 1.35 32.99
C LEU A 26 65.56 2.50 32.33
N ARG A 27 66.12 3.71 32.32
CA ARG A 27 65.51 4.86 31.62
C ARG A 27 65.34 4.57 30.13
N ARG A 28 66.33 3.97 29.46
CA ARG A 28 66.18 3.52 28.06
C ARG A 28 65.09 2.47 27.92
N ALA A 29 65.06 1.43 28.77
CA ALA A 29 64.04 0.39 28.73
C ALA A 29 62.63 0.96 28.94
N CYS A 30 62.41 1.84 29.92
CA CYS A 30 61.13 2.51 30.16
C CYS A 30 60.76 3.50 29.06
N THR A 31 61.72 4.24 28.49
CA THR A 31 61.45 5.17 27.37
C THR A 31 61.10 4.41 26.10
N ILE A 32 61.78 3.29 25.81
CA ILE A 32 61.42 2.40 24.70
C ILE A 32 60.06 1.77 24.97
N GLY A 33 59.82 1.19 26.14
CA GLY A 33 58.53 0.59 26.51
C GLY A 33 57.36 1.56 26.40
N LEU A 34 57.51 2.80 26.90
CA LEU A 34 56.49 3.85 26.78
C LEU A 34 56.31 4.35 25.35
N ALA A 35 57.40 4.54 24.58
CA ALA A 35 57.30 4.94 23.17
C ALA A 35 56.67 3.84 22.31
N THR A 36 57.02 2.58 22.54
CA THR A 36 56.40 1.41 21.89
C THR A 36 54.93 1.27 22.30
N LEU A 37 54.57 1.47 23.56
CA LEU A 37 53.17 1.52 24.00
C LEU A 37 52.41 2.69 23.35
N LEU A 38 53.01 3.87 23.23
CA LEU A 38 52.38 5.03 22.59
C LEU A 38 52.21 4.82 21.08
N CYS A 39 53.20 4.22 20.40
CA CYS A 39 53.09 3.84 18.99
C CYS A 39 52.07 2.73 18.77
N ILE A 40 52.02 1.71 19.64
CA ILE A 40 50.98 0.66 19.60
C ILE A 40 49.60 1.27 19.83
N ALA A 41 49.44 2.18 20.80
CA ALA A 41 48.19 2.89 21.03
C ALA A 41 47.79 3.75 19.82
N THR A 42 48.75 4.44 19.20
CA THR A 42 48.51 5.25 17.99
C THR A 42 48.08 4.37 16.82
N VAL A 43 48.75 3.25 16.58
CA VAL A 43 48.46 2.33 15.47
C VAL A 43 47.19 1.51 15.70
N LEU A 44 46.84 1.16 16.95
CA LEU A 44 45.63 0.38 17.27
C LEU A 44 44.38 1.24 17.55
N PHE A 45 44.50 2.52 17.92
CA PHE A 45 43.35 3.37 18.26
C PHE A 45 43.21 4.63 17.39
N LEU A 46 44.29 5.25 16.91
CA LEU A 46 44.21 6.48 16.09
C LEU A 46 44.20 6.21 14.58
N VAL A 47 45.03 5.28 14.10
CA VAL A 47 45.04 4.90 12.67
C VAL A 47 43.67 4.33 12.20
N PRO A 48 42.98 3.43 12.95
CA PRO A 48 41.67 2.95 12.52
C PRO A 48 40.59 4.05 12.60
N PHE A 49 40.76 5.04 13.49
CA PHE A 49 39.89 6.22 13.63
C PHE A 49 39.82 7.08 12.36
N ALA A 50 40.84 7.01 11.50
CA ALA A 50 40.98 7.78 10.27
C ALA A 50 40.67 6.99 8.98
N ILE A 51 40.55 5.66 9.05
CA ILE A 51 40.47 4.77 7.87
C ILE A 51 39.13 4.01 7.78
N LEU A 52 38.41 3.84 8.90
CA LEU A 52 37.21 3.00 8.97
C LEU A 52 35.91 3.82 8.84
N PRO A 53 34.94 3.39 8.01
CA PRO A 53 33.65 4.09 7.85
C PRO A 53 32.80 3.99 9.13
N ARG A 54 32.03 5.05 9.41
CA ARG A 54 31.39 5.26 10.72
C ARG A 54 29.87 5.10 10.72
N ASP A 55 29.23 5.14 9.56
CA ASP A 55 27.78 5.36 9.41
C ASP A 55 26.91 4.29 10.11
N HIS A 56 27.44 3.07 10.26
CA HIS A 56 26.74 1.94 10.89
C HIS A 56 27.59 1.18 11.93
N GLY A 57 28.73 1.71 12.36
CA GLY A 57 29.67 0.99 13.22
C GLY A 57 30.55 1.89 14.07
N SER A 58 30.79 1.49 15.31
CA SER A 58 31.78 2.14 16.17
C SER A 58 33.18 1.62 15.86
N ILE A 59 34.24 2.34 16.24
CA ILE A 59 35.61 1.82 16.14
C ILE A 59 35.77 0.50 16.91
N TRP A 60 35.05 0.34 18.02
CA TRP A 60 34.98 -0.90 18.80
C TRP A 60 34.40 -2.09 18.01
N SER A 61 33.53 -1.83 17.03
CA SER A 61 32.98 -2.86 16.12
C SER A 61 34.03 -3.46 15.19
N TYR A 62 35.20 -2.83 15.06
CA TYR A 62 36.34 -3.32 14.26
C TYR A 62 37.45 -3.92 15.14
N LEU A 63 37.09 -4.59 16.23
CA LEU A 63 38.02 -5.36 17.06
C LEU A 63 37.78 -6.86 16.91
N PRO A 64 38.80 -7.73 17.11
CA PRO A 64 38.70 -9.16 16.80
C PRO A 64 37.60 -9.90 17.59
N TRP A 65 37.27 -9.38 18.77
CA TRP A 65 36.27 -9.90 19.72
C TRP A 65 34.91 -9.21 19.63
N ALA A 66 34.71 -8.30 18.66
CA ALA A 66 33.48 -7.50 18.56
C ALA A 66 32.35 -8.16 17.75
N HIS A 67 32.65 -9.27 17.05
CA HIS A 67 31.71 -10.05 16.23
C HIS A 67 30.70 -9.19 15.43
N PRO A 68 31.15 -8.25 14.60
CA PRO A 68 30.27 -7.26 13.94
C PRO A 68 29.46 -7.83 12.76
N LEU A 69 29.76 -9.05 12.31
CA LEU A 69 28.97 -9.73 11.29
C LEU A 69 27.71 -10.33 11.94
N PRO A 70 26.55 -10.33 11.26
CA PRO A 70 25.28 -10.72 11.88
C PRO A 70 25.31 -12.16 12.43
N HIS A 71 26.01 -13.08 11.76
CA HIS A 71 26.23 -14.45 12.22
C HIS A 71 27.45 -15.07 11.51
N ASN A 72 27.92 -16.21 12.01
CA ASN A 72 29.18 -16.85 11.57
C ASN A 72 29.18 -17.30 10.10
N SER A 73 28.02 -17.60 9.51
CA SER A 73 27.89 -18.08 8.13
C SER A 73 27.83 -16.97 7.07
N TRP A 74 27.74 -15.71 7.50
CA TRP A 74 27.59 -14.56 6.60
C TRP A 74 28.75 -14.50 5.56
N PRO A 75 28.46 -14.33 4.26
CA PRO A 75 27.20 -13.82 3.69
C PRO A 75 26.16 -14.85 3.25
N HIS A 76 26.34 -16.14 3.57
CA HIS A 76 25.29 -17.14 3.36
C HIS A 76 24.19 -17.01 4.41
N GLY A 77 23.02 -17.63 4.19
CA GLY A 77 21.89 -17.64 5.13
C GLY A 77 22.22 -18.27 6.50
N ASN A 78 21.39 -17.97 7.50
CA ASN A 78 21.59 -18.44 8.87
C ASN A 78 20.77 -19.71 9.12
N GLY A 79 21.46 -20.82 9.44
CA GLY A 79 20.87 -22.15 9.60
C GLY A 79 20.54 -22.83 8.27
N LEU A 80 19.63 -22.27 7.48
CA LEU A 80 19.38 -22.68 6.10
C LEU A 80 20.15 -21.82 5.09
N ASN A 81 20.40 -22.37 3.91
CA ASN A 81 20.84 -21.60 2.74
C ASN A 81 19.62 -21.09 1.95
N TYR A 82 19.84 -20.10 1.07
CA TYR A 82 18.76 -19.42 0.36
C TYR A 82 17.96 -20.34 -0.57
N THR A 83 18.60 -21.28 -1.27
CA THR A 83 17.90 -22.25 -2.13
C THR A 83 16.98 -23.16 -1.31
N ALA A 84 17.45 -23.68 -0.17
CA ALA A 84 16.63 -24.50 0.72
C ALA A 84 15.44 -23.71 1.32
N LEU A 85 15.59 -22.39 1.54
CA LEU A 85 14.47 -21.51 1.88
C LEU A 85 13.48 -21.39 0.71
N GLN A 86 13.96 -21.12 -0.51
CA GLN A 86 13.13 -21.04 -1.72
C GLN A 86 12.38 -22.35 -1.99
N ASP A 87 13.00 -23.51 -1.74
CA ASP A 87 12.36 -24.83 -1.87
C ASP A 87 11.20 -24.98 -0.88
N ILE A 88 11.39 -24.59 0.39
CA ILE A 88 10.33 -24.59 1.41
C ILE A 88 9.18 -23.65 1.00
N LEU A 89 9.49 -22.43 0.59
CA LEU A 89 8.48 -21.45 0.18
C LEU A 89 7.72 -21.88 -1.08
N GLN A 90 8.34 -22.63 -1.99
CA GLN A 90 7.68 -23.18 -3.17
C GLN A 90 6.88 -24.48 -2.92
N THR A 91 7.19 -25.23 -1.85
CA THR A 91 6.57 -26.56 -1.61
C THR A 91 5.57 -26.58 -0.45
N VAL A 92 5.66 -25.67 0.51
CA VAL A 92 4.78 -25.64 1.69
C VAL A 92 3.36 -25.08 1.41
N PRO A 93 3.16 -24.01 0.61
CA PRO A 93 1.82 -23.49 0.31
C PRO A 93 0.94 -24.51 -0.42
N SER A 94 -0.30 -24.74 0.06
CA SER A 94 -1.20 -25.77 -0.48
C SER A 94 -2.64 -25.30 -0.66
N ALA A 95 -3.25 -25.77 -1.76
CA ALA A 95 -4.64 -25.50 -2.12
C ALA A 95 -5.63 -25.88 -1.01
N SER A 96 -5.36 -26.98 -0.30
CA SER A 96 -6.16 -27.45 0.82
C SER A 96 -6.12 -26.51 2.03
N LYS A 97 -4.98 -25.86 2.31
CA LYS A 97 -4.86 -24.90 3.42
C LYS A 97 -5.36 -23.51 3.04
N ALA A 98 -5.09 -23.02 1.83
CA ALA A 98 -5.72 -21.79 1.34
C ALA A 98 -7.27 -21.85 1.43
N LYS A 99 -7.85 -22.99 1.03
CA LYS A 99 -9.29 -23.28 1.14
C LYS A 99 -9.79 -23.38 2.58
N GLU A 100 -8.97 -23.92 3.50
CA GLU A 100 -9.30 -24.00 4.93
C GLU A 100 -9.29 -22.61 5.58
N TRP A 101 -8.30 -21.78 5.26
CA TRP A 101 -8.20 -20.41 5.75
C TRP A 101 -9.35 -19.54 5.24
N SER A 102 -9.55 -19.47 3.93
CA SER A 102 -10.65 -18.69 3.33
C SER A 102 -11.99 -19.08 3.96
N ARG A 103 -12.32 -20.37 4.03
CA ARG A 103 -13.55 -20.87 4.67
C ARG A 103 -13.73 -20.40 6.11
N TYR A 104 -12.66 -20.32 6.90
CA TYR A 104 -12.76 -19.83 8.28
C TYR A 104 -13.04 -18.32 8.31
N TYR A 105 -12.28 -17.53 7.56
CA TYR A 105 -12.45 -16.08 7.55
C TYR A 105 -13.85 -15.70 7.03
N THR A 106 -14.32 -16.33 5.95
CA THR A 106 -15.62 -16.05 5.31
C THR A 106 -16.85 -16.57 6.09
N SER A 107 -16.68 -17.18 7.27
CA SER A 107 -17.72 -18.00 7.91
C SER A 107 -18.86 -17.24 8.61
N GLY A 108 -18.74 -15.92 8.75
CA GLY A 108 -19.70 -15.07 9.45
C GLY A 108 -19.31 -13.59 9.37
N PRO A 109 -20.12 -12.64 9.87
CA PRO A 109 -19.85 -11.20 9.72
C PRO A 109 -18.53 -10.75 10.36
N HIS A 110 -17.80 -9.90 9.64
CA HIS A 110 -16.49 -9.38 10.07
C HIS A 110 -16.31 -7.92 9.64
N LEU A 111 -17.38 -7.14 9.75
CA LEU A 111 -17.34 -5.69 9.60
C LEU A 111 -16.38 -5.04 10.61
N ALA A 112 -15.71 -3.97 10.17
CA ALA A 112 -14.72 -3.23 10.95
C ALA A 112 -15.17 -2.95 12.40
N GLY A 113 -14.29 -3.21 13.37
CA GLY A 113 -14.57 -2.96 14.79
C GLY A 113 -15.67 -3.85 15.42
N LYS A 114 -16.15 -4.90 14.74
CA LYS A 114 -17.14 -5.86 15.30
C LYS A 114 -16.56 -7.25 15.60
N ASN A 115 -15.46 -7.68 14.98
CA ASN A 115 -14.98 -9.08 15.06
C ASN A 115 -13.59 -9.26 15.72
N LEU A 116 -13.51 -8.96 17.02
CA LEU A 116 -12.34 -9.25 17.87
C LEU A 116 -12.01 -10.75 17.95
N SER A 117 -13.00 -11.65 17.88
CA SER A 117 -12.75 -13.09 18.03
C SER A 117 -11.94 -13.67 16.86
N GLN A 118 -12.17 -13.19 15.63
CA GLN A 118 -11.37 -13.54 14.46
C GLN A 118 -9.95 -12.93 14.53
N ALA A 119 -9.79 -11.72 15.07
CA ALA A 119 -8.47 -11.14 15.34
C ALA A 119 -7.66 -11.98 16.36
N VAL A 120 -8.30 -12.40 17.46
CA VAL A 120 -7.70 -13.29 18.46
C VAL A 120 -7.38 -14.68 17.87
N TRP A 121 -8.22 -15.23 16.99
CA TRP A 121 -7.92 -16.48 16.30
C TRP A 121 -6.70 -16.35 15.38
N THR A 122 -6.61 -15.26 14.62
CA THR A 122 -5.47 -14.94 13.74
C THR A 122 -4.18 -14.83 14.55
N GLN A 123 -4.21 -14.13 15.68
CA GLN A 123 -3.10 -14.06 16.64
C GLN A 123 -2.63 -15.46 17.07
N GLN A 124 -3.55 -16.35 17.43
CA GLN A 124 -3.24 -17.72 17.84
C GLN A 124 -2.63 -18.55 16.72
N ARG A 125 -3.14 -18.45 15.47
CA ARG A 125 -2.55 -19.14 14.31
C ARG A 125 -1.09 -18.72 14.11
N TRP A 126 -0.80 -17.43 14.20
CA TRP A 126 0.55 -16.90 13.97
C TRP A 126 1.53 -17.29 15.08
N GLN A 127 1.05 -17.39 16.33
CA GLN A 127 1.81 -17.95 17.45
C GLN A 127 2.13 -19.45 17.25
N GLU A 128 1.20 -20.27 16.74
CA GLU A 128 1.47 -21.68 16.37
C GLU A 128 2.49 -21.84 15.23
N PHE A 129 2.55 -20.86 14.32
CA PHE A 129 3.57 -20.79 13.28
C PHE A 129 4.94 -20.32 13.80
N GLY A 130 5.00 -19.69 14.98
CA GLY A 130 6.23 -19.35 15.70
C GLY A 130 6.56 -17.85 15.79
N LEU A 131 5.58 -16.97 15.55
CA LEU A 131 5.77 -15.51 15.59
C LEU A 131 5.48 -14.95 16.99
N GLU A 132 6.22 -13.89 17.36
CA GLU A 132 5.85 -13.06 18.51
C GLU A 132 4.68 -12.15 18.09
N THR A 133 3.46 -12.44 18.55
CA THR A 133 2.24 -11.81 17.99
C THR A 133 1.38 -11.12 19.05
N SER A 134 1.08 -9.84 18.83
CA SER A 134 0.23 -8.97 19.66
C SER A 134 -0.96 -8.41 18.87
N ILE A 135 -1.96 -7.88 19.58
CA ILE A 135 -3.03 -7.06 19.00
C ILE A 135 -2.72 -5.59 19.31
N SER A 136 -2.89 -4.70 18.33
CA SER A 136 -2.91 -3.24 18.51
C SER A 136 -4.33 -2.74 18.28
N SER A 137 -4.78 -1.79 19.09
CA SER A 137 -6.18 -1.32 19.06
C SER A 137 -6.26 0.20 19.07
N TYR A 138 -7.13 0.73 18.23
CA TYR A 138 -7.40 2.16 18.08
C TYR A 138 -8.92 2.38 18.19
N ASP A 139 -9.34 3.37 18.96
CA ASP A 139 -10.75 3.70 19.15
C ASP A 139 -11.18 4.62 18.00
N ILE A 140 -11.96 4.14 17.04
CA ILE A 140 -12.17 4.84 15.76
C ILE A 140 -13.62 5.29 15.54
N TYR A 141 -13.78 6.45 14.91
CA TYR A 141 -15.06 7.06 14.56
C TYR A 141 -15.58 6.50 13.23
N ILE A 142 -16.61 5.65 13.28
CA ILE A 142 -17.27 5.02 12.12
C ILE A 142 -18.79 4.92 12.31
N ASN A 143 -19.50 4.53 11.26
CA ASN A 143 -20.95 4.34 11.26
C ASN A 143 -21.41 2.91 11.00
N TYR A 144 -22.60 2.57 11.52
CA TYR A 144 -23.34 1.35 11.21
C TYR A 144 -24.79 1.68 10.80
N PRO A 145 -25.44 0.87 9.93
CA PRO A 145 -26.81 1.13 9.49
C PRO A 145 -27.82 0.84 10.61
N ILE A 146 -28.80 1.73 10.78
CA ILE A 146 -29.97 1.54 11.67
C ILE A 146 -31.21 1.20 10.83
N ASP A 147 -31.55 2.06 9.87
CA ASP A 147 -32.70 1.94 8.97
C ASP A 147 -32.37 2.55 7.59
N HIS A 148 -33.05 2.09 6.55
CA HIS A 148 -32.94 2.65 5.22
C HIS A 148 -34.21 2.41 4.39
N ARG A 149 -34.49 3.31 3.45
CA ARG A 149 -35.63 3.15 2.53
C ARG A 149 -35.34 3.86 1.21
N LEU A 150 -35.65 3.20 0.10
CA LEU A 150 -35.63 3.83 -1.22
C LEU A 150 -36.93 3.51 -1.97
N ALA A 151 -37.72 4.53 -2.26
CA ALA A 151 -39.04 4.36 -2.89
C ALA A 151 -39.34 5.44 -3.94
N LEU A 152 -39.80 4.98 -5.10
CA LEU A 152 -40.32 5.83 -6.17
C LEU A 152 -41.78 6.15 -5.88
N LEU A 153 -42.12 7.44 -5.84
CA LEU A 153 -43.43 7.96 -5.43
C LEU A 153 -44.08 8.78 -6.54
N GLU A 154 -45.41 8.66 -6.68
CA GLU A 154 -46.24 9.49 -7.57
C GLU A 154 -47.16 10.40 -6.74
N LYS A 155 -47.14 11.71 -7.01
CA LYS A 155 -47.91 12.75 -6.29
C LYS A 155 -49.10 13.23 -7.11
N LYS A 156 -50.32 12.83 -6.73
CA LYS A 156 -51.56 13.30 -7.36
C LYS A 156 -52.33 14.21 -6.41
N GLY A 157 -52.06 15.52 -6.54
CA GLY A 157 -52.59 16.56 -5.68
C GLY A 157 -52.02 16.44 -4.25
N LYS A 158 -52.85 16.00 -3.30
CA LYS A 158 -52.42 15.72 -1.92
C LYS A 158 -52.09 14.24 -1.67
N ASN A 159 -52.45 13.35 -2.59
CA ASN A 159 -52.21 11.92 -2.43
C ASN A 159 -50.82 11.57 -2.97
N THR A 160 -50.06 10.79 -2.20
CA THR A 160 -48.78 10.22 -2.64
C THR A 160 -48.94 8.70 -2.68
N THR A 161 -48.60 8.06 -3.79
CA THR A 161 -48.63 6.61 -3.96
C THR A 161 -47.22 6.07 -4.19
N VAL A 162 -46.92 4.90 -3.61
CA VAL A 162 -45.67 4.19 -3.93
C VAL A 162 -45.84 3.53 -5.30
N LYS A 163 -44.97 3.85 -6.24
CA LYS A 163 -44.87 3.20 -7.55
C LYS A 163 -43.99 1.95 -7.50
N TYR A 164 -42.90 2.05 -6.75
CA TYR A 164 -41.92 1.01 -6.56
C TYR A 164 -41.17 1.26 -5.24
N GLU A 165 -40.74 0.20 -4.60
CA GLU A 165 -39.99 0.19 -3.35
C GLU A 165 -38.85 -0.81 -3.53
N ALA A 166 -37.61 -0.36 -3.32
CA ALA A 166 -36.41 -1.18 -3.45
C ALA A 166 -36.41 -2.31 -2.41
N SER A 167 -35.76 -3.46 -2.69
CA SER A 167 -35.58 -4.47 -1.64
C SER A 167 -34.58 -3.98 -0.60
N LEU A 168 -33.53 -3.27 -1.04
CA LEU A 168 -32.32 -2.98 -0.25
C LEU A 168 -31.68 -4.25 0.37
N GLU A 169 -32.07 -5.42 -0.12
CA GLU A 169 -31.62 -6.75 0.27
C GLU A 169 -31.21 -7.56 -0.95
N GLU A 170 -30.18 -8.39 -0.74
CA GLU A 170 -29.67 -9.36 -1.69
C GLU A 170 -30.42 -10.69 -1.50
N ASP A 171 -30.82 -11.31 -2.62
CA ASP A 171 -31.65 -12.52 -2.63
C ASP A 171 -30.95 -13.69 -1.91
N VAL A 172 -31.66 -14.39 -1.02
CA VAL A 172 -31.13 -15.58 -0.33
C VAL A 172 -31.04 -16.75 -1.31
N LEU A 173 -29.86 -17.34 -1.46
CA LEU A 173 -29.58 -18.45 -2.37
C LEU A 173 -29.30 -19.74 -1.58
N PRO A 174 -30.07 -20.83 -1.75
CA PRO A 174 -29.78 -22.12 -1.11
C PRO A 174 -28.38 -22.69 -1.41
N GLU A 175 -27.79 -22.26 -2.53
CA GLU A 175 -26.46 -22.64 -2.99
C GLU A 175 -25.34 -21.80 -2.34
N ASP A 176 -25.64 -20.74 -1.61
CA ASP A 176 -24.64 -19.80 -1.09
C ASP A 176 -24.78 -19.64 0.42
N SER A 177 -23.82 -20.20 1.16
CA SER A 177 -23.88 -20.32 2.62
C SER A 177 -23.82 -19.00 3.38
N THR A 178 -23.31 -17.92 2.77
CA THR A 178 -23.29 -16.58 3.39
C THR A 178 -24.56 -15.79 3.08
N SER A 179 -25.13 -15.95 1.88
CA SER A 179 -26.33 -15.24 1.43
C SER A 179 -27.58 -15.39 2.33
N GLY A 180 -27.64 -16.46 3.12
CA GLY A 180 -28.76 -16.82 4.00
C GLY A 180 -28.51 -16.71 5.50
N LEU A 181 -27.43 -16.04 5.94
CA LEU A 181 -27.14 -15.83 7.36
C LEU A 181 -28.19 -14.94 8.05
N VAL A 182 -28.31 -15.09 9.37
CA VAL A 182 -29.32 -14.36 10.19
C VAL A 182 -28.82 -12.97 10.56
N ASP A 183 -27.50 -12.81 10.66
CA ASP A 183 -26.75 -11.62 11.03
C ASP A 183 -26.11 -10.91 9.81
N ARG A 184 -26.73 -11.05 8.63
CA ARG A 184 -26.32 -10.36 7.39
C ARG A 184 -26.33 -8.84 7.59
N ILE A 185 -25.26 -8.19 7.13
CA ILE A 185 -25.13 -6.73 7.17
C ILE A 185 -26.05 -6.12 6.09
N PRO A 186 -26.92 -5.14 6.42
CA PRO A 186 -27.75 -4.41 5.45
C PRO A 186 -26.93 -3.73 4.34
N THR A 187 -27.61 -3.26 3.30
CA THR A 187 -26.97 -2.46 2.23
C THR A 187 -26.78 -1.01 2.67
N PHE A 188 -25.54 -0.53 2.73
CA PHE A 188 -25.21 0.83 3.15
C PHE A 188 -23.83 1.26 2.62
N HIS A 189 -23.51 2.54 2.75
CA HIS A 189 -22.14 3.03 2.60
C HIS A 189 -21.53 3.42 3.95
N GLY A 190 -20.26 3.09 4.15
CA GLY A 190 -19.45 3.69 5.23
C GLY A 190 -19.32 5.20 5.04
N TYR A 191 -19.38 5.96 6.13
CA TYR A 191 -19.43 7.42 6.19
C TYR A 191 -20.58 8.09 5.43
N SER A 192 -21.69 7.38 5.15
CA SER A 192 -22.91 8.01 4.62
C SER A 192 -23.59 8.89 5.67
N ALA A 193 -24.08 10.07 5.32
CA ALA A 193 -24.80 10.92 6.27
C ALA A 193 -26.22 10.40 6.53
N SER A 194 -26.73 10.56 7.76
CA SER A 194 -28.14 10.31 8.07
C SER A 194 -29.03 11.40 7.44
N GLY A 195 -30.17 11.02 6.87
CA GLY A 195 -31.13 11.97 6.29
C GLY A 195 -32.30 11.30 5.58
N ASN A 196 -33.44 12.00 5.56
CA ASN A 196 -34.66 11.61 4.85
C ASN A 196 -35.03 12.71 3.85
N VAL A 197 -34.86 12.42 2.56
CA VAL A 197 -35.08 13.38 1.47
C VAL A 197 -36.10 12.84 0.47
N THR A 198 -36.83 13.74 -0.19
CA THR A 198 -37.80 13.39 -1.24
C THR A 198 -37.76 14.42 -2.36
N ALA A 199 -37.20 14.06 -3.51
CA ALA A 199 -36.95 14.99 -4.62
C ALA A 199 -37.12 14.32 -5.99
N GLN A 200 -37.22 15.12 -7.05
CA GLN A 200 -36.92 14.64 -8.40
C GLN A 200 -35.46 14.15 -8.45
N PHE A 201 -35.16 13.23 -9.34
CA PHE A 201 -33.81 12.70 -9.53
C PHE A 201 -33.34 12.77 -10.97
N VAL A 202 -32.02 12.70 -11.15
CA VAL A 202 -31.32 12.71 -12.44
C VAL A 202 -30.36 11.53 -12.53
N TYR A 203 -30.22 10.96 -13.72
CA TYR A 203 -29.16 9.97 -14.00
C TYR A 203 -27.89 10.70 -14.44
N ALA A 204 -26.79 10.47 -13.72
CA ALA A 204 -25.52 11.20 -13.89
C ALA A 204 -24.35 10.29 -14.29
N ASN A 205 -24.61 9.30 -15.16
CA ASN A 205 -23.61 8.37 -15.69
C ASN A 205 -22.77 7.70 -14.59
N PHE A 206 -21.45 7.92 -14.55
CA PHE A 206 -20.56 7.40 -13.51
C PHE A 206 -20.35 8.36 -12.35
N GLY A 207 -21.01 9.52 -12.32
CA GLY A 207 -20.85 10.54 -11.28
C GLY A 207 -19.44 11.11 -11.21
N THR A 208 -18.68 11.09 -12.32
CA THR A 208 -17.36 11.70 -12.39
C THR A 208 -17.44 13.23 -12.36
N TYR A 209 -16.30 13.89 -12.10
CA TYR A 209 -16.22 15.35 -12.16
C TYR A 209 -16.66 15.87 -13.53
N ASP A 210 -16.30 15.16 -14.61
CA ASP A 210 -16.64 15.52 -15.98
C ASP A 210 -18.10 15.20 -16.34
N ASP A 211 -18.66 14.07 -15.89
CA ASP A 211 -20.10 13.79 -16.03
C ASP A 211 -20.94 14.94 -15.45
N PHE A 212 -20.67 15.28 -14.18
CA PHE A 212 -21.38 16.38 -13.52
C PHE A 212 -21.14 17.74 -14.20
N SER A 213 -19.94 17.96 -14.75
CA SER A 213 -19.64 19.18 -15.50
C SER A 213 -20.35 19.23 -16.86
N ASP A 214 -20.56 18.10 -17.52
CA ASP A 214 -21.34 17.99 -18.76
C ASP A 214 -22.83 18.23 -18.52
N LEU A 215 -23.40 17.71 -17.43
CA LEU A 215 -24.78 18.01 -17.02
C LEU A 215 -24.99 19.52 -16.80
N VAL A 216 -24.02 20.19 -16.16
CA VAL A 216 -24.06 21.65 -15.97
C VAL A 216 -23.95 22.40 -17.31
N LYS A 217 -23.06 21.99 -18.22
CA LYS A 217 -22.97 22.56 -19.59
C LYS A 217 -24.28 22.38 -20.37
N ALA A 218 -24.97 21.26 -20.18
CA ALA A 218 -26.27 20.94 -20.77
C ALA A 218 -27.47 21.65 -20.08
N ASN A 219 -27.23 22.48 -19.05
CA ASN A 219 -28.26 23.17 -18.24
C ASN A 219 -29.25 22.22 -17.53
N VAL A 220 -28.81 21.01 -17.17
CA VAL A 220 -29.61 20.08 -16.36
C VAL A 220 -29.67 20.60 -14.91
N SER A 221 -30.87 20.67 -14.34
CA SER A 221 -31.07 21.10 -12.95
C SER A 221 -30.59 20.01 -11.99
N LEU A 222 -29.52 20.28 -11.23
CA LEU A 222 -28.94 19.38 -10.22
C LEU A 222 -29.30 19.79 -8.78
N ASP A 223 -29.33 21.10 -8.50
CA ASP A 223 -29.65 21.65 -7.19
C ASP A 223 -31.02 21.14 -6.68
N GLY A 224 -31.07 20.70 -5.42
CA GLY A 224 -32.26 20.12 -4.80
C GLY A 224 -32.70 18.76 -5.36
N LYS A 225 -31.88 18.07 -6.17
CA LYS A 225 -32.19 16.74 -6.76
C LYS A 225 -31.42 15.61 -6.08
N ILE A 226 -31.86 14.37 -6.30
CA ILE A 226 -31.09 13.16 -5.99
C ILE A 226 -30.32 12.72 -7.24
N ALA A 227 -29.07 12.27 -7.08
CA ALA A 227 -28.29 11.68 -8.17
C ALA A 227 -28.49 10.16 -8.22
N LEU A 228 -28.68 9.59 -9.41
CA LEU A 228 -28.58 8.16 -9.69
C LEU A 228 -27.33 7.92 -10.55
N VAL A 229 -26.35 7.19 -10.04
CA VAL A 229 -25.03 7.00 -10.67
C VAL A 229 -24.57 5.54 -10.67
N LYS A 230 -23.70 5.21 -11.62
CA LYS A 230 -23.06 3.90 -11.72
C LYS A 230 -21.82 3.82 -10.83
N TYR A 231 -21.56 2.64 -10.27
CA TYR A 231 -20.25 2.23 -9.78
C TYR A 231 -19.22 2.14 -10.93
N GLY A 232 -17.93 2.05 -10.58
CA GLY A 232 -16.82 2.05 -11.55
C GLY A 232 -16.25 3.44 -11.85
N ARG A 233 -15.19 3.46 -12.68
CA ARG A 233 -14.39 4.63 -13.14
C ARG A 233 -13.66 5.45 -12.07
N ILE A 234 -14.33 5.86 -11.00
CA ILE A 234 -13.74 6.60 -9.87
C ILE A 234 -14.25 6.08 -8.53
N PHE A 235 -13.50 6.35 -7.46
CA PHE A 235 -13.89 6.01 -6.09
C PHE A 235 -15.24 6.63 -5.69
N ARG A 236 -16.07 5.82 -5.03
CA ARG A 236 -17.49 6.09 -4.77
C ARG A 236 -17.75 7.33 -3.90
N GLY A 237 -16.90 7.63 -2.92
CA GLY A 237 -17.01 8.84 -2.10
C GLY A 237 -16.88 10.14 -2.88
N LEU A 238 -16.15 10.15 -4.00
CA LEU A 238 -15.97 11.34 -4.83
C LEU A 238 -17.20 11.65 -5.70
N LYS A 239 -18.00 10.63 -6.03
CA LYS A 239 -19.33 10.80 -6.66
C LYS A 239 -20.26 11.55 -5.72
N VAL A 240 -20.28 11.16 -4.43
CA VAL A 240 -21.07 11.83 -3.38
C VAL A 240 -20.56 13.25 -3.10
N LYS A 241 -19.24 13.42 -2.97
CA LYS A 241 -18.59 14.74 -2.83
C LYS A 241 -19.03 15.71 -3.93
N ARG A 242 -18.99 15.28 -5.20
CA ARG A 242 -19.30 16.15 -6.33
C ARG A 242 -20.79 16.47 -6.44
N ALA A 243 -21.67 15.53 -6.10
CA ALA A 243 -23.11 15.79 -6.00
C ALA A 243 -23.40 16.84 -4.91
N GLN A 244 -22.79 16.71 -3.73
CA GLN A 244 -22.93 17.64 -2.60
C GLN A 244 -22.47 19.07 -2.95
N GLU A 245 -21.34 19.21 -3.65
CA GLU A 245 -20.84 20.51 -4.14
C GLU A 245 -21.79 21.23 -5.11
N LEU A 246 -22.71 20.49 -5.75
CA LEU A 246 -23.64 20.98 -6.76
C LEU A 246 -25.08 21.11 -6.23
N GLY A 247 -25.25 21.12 -4.89
CA GLY A 247 -26.54 21.32 -4.23
C GLY A 247 -27.47 20.09 -4.27
N MET A 248 -26.97 18.92 -4.66
CA MET A 248 -27.76 17.69 -4.68
C MET A 248 -27.98 17.18 -3.25
N VAL A 249 -29.19 16.66 -2.98
CA VAL A 249 -29.66 16.32 -1.62
C VAL A 249 -29.52 14.84 -1.24
N GLY A 250 -29.02 14.01 -2.16
CA GLY A 250 -28.72 12.60 -1.89
C GLY A 250 -28.21 11.86 -3.13
N VAL A 251 -27.63 10.67 -2.93
CA VAL A 251 -27.03 9.87 -4.02
C VAL A 251 -27.38 8.39 -3.91
N VAL A 252 -27.83 7.81 -5.01
CA VAL A 252 -28.07 6.37 -5.18
C VAL A 252 -27.02 5.81 -6.15
N ILE A 253 -26.32 4.75 -5.76
CA ILE A 253 -25.24 4.14 -6.55
C ILE A 253 -25.60 2.69 -6.89
N TYR A 254 -25.43 2.25 -8.14
CA TYR A 254 -25.68 0.87 -8.56
C TYR A 254 -24.57 0.32 -9.46
N THR A 255 -24.38 -0.99 -9.48
CA THR A 255 -23.44 -1.66 -10.39
C THR A 255 -24.16 -2.00 -11.70
N ASP A 256 -23.90 -1.24 -12.77
CA ASP A 256 -24.47 -1.50 -14.09
C ASP A 256 -23.72 -2.66 -14.79
N PRO A 257 -24.43 -3.66 -15.37
CA PRO A 257 -23.80 -4.78 -16.08
C PRO A 257 -22.89 -4.41 -17.27
N GLN A 258 -22.86 -3.15 -17.72
CA GLN A 258 -21.87 -2.73 -18.73
C GLN A 258 -20.41 -2.90 -18.29
N GLU A 259 -20.12 -2.90 -16.98
CA GLU A 259 -18.76 -3.09 -16.46
C GLU A 259 -18.42 -4.59 -16.25
N ASP A 260 -19.36 -5.51 -16.55
CA ASP A 260 -19.20 -6.97 -16.45
C ASP A 260 -18.69 -7.61 -17.77
N GLY A 261 -18.46 -6.80 -18.80
CA GLY A 261 -17.89 -7.22 -20.09
C GLY A 261 -18.79 -8.18 -20.87
N GLU A 262 -18.23 -9.29 -21.34
CA GLU A 262 -19.00 -10.30 -22.09
C GLU A 262 -19.94 -11.13 -21.19
N ILE A 263 -19.70 -11.21 -19.88
CA ILE A 263 -20.31 -12.23 -19.00
C ILE A 263 -21.61 -11.70 -18.36
N THR A 264 -22.62 -11.46 -19.20
CA THR A 264 -23.91 -10.85 -18.83
C THR A 264 -25.12 -11.71 -19.18
N GLU A 265 -26.27 -11.43 -18.55
CA GLU A 265 -27.56 -12.01 -18.96
C GLU A 265 -27.92 -11.71 -20.43
N GLU A 266 -27.53 -10.53 -20.94
CA GLU A 266 -27.81 -10.10 -22.31
C GLU A 266 -27.10 -10.98 -23.35
N ASN A 267 -25.86 -11.37 -23.04
CA ASN A 267 -25.06 -12.30 -23.84
C ASN A 267 -25.42 -13.79 -23.59
N GLY A 268 -26.50 -14.07 -22.84
CA GLY A 268 -27.03 -15.41 -22.62
C GLY A 268 -26.36 -16.20 -21.48
N TYR A 269 -25.48 -15.58 -20.69
CA TYR A 269 -24.94 -16.22 -19.49
C TYR A 269 -25.98 -16.21 -18.36
N LYS A 270 -26.05 -17.31 -17.60
CA LYS A 270 -26.83 -17.32 -16.38
C LYS A 270 -26.14 -16.49 -15.28
N ALA A 271 -26.94 -15.81 -14.49
CA ALA A 271 -26.53 -15.15 -13.26
C ALA A 271 -26.12 -16.16 -12.17
N TYR A 272 -25.23 -15.74 -11.26
CA TYR A 272 -24.91 -16.44 -10.03
C TYR A 272 -26.19 -16.70 -9.19
N PRO A 273 -26.41 -17.92 -8.65
CA PRO A 273 -25.47 -19.03 -8.46
C PRO A 273 -25.41 -20.03 -9.64
N ASP A 274 -26.29 -19.84 -10.62
CA ASP A 274 -26.61 -20.78 -11.70
C ASP A 274 -25.63 -20.63 -12.90
N GLY A 275 -24.81 -19.57 -12.90
CA GLY A 275 -23.78 -19.28 -13.88
C GLY A 275 -22.83 -18.15 -13.47
N PRO A 276 -21.93 -17.73 -14.37
CA PRO A 276 -20.82 -16.83 -14.07
C PRO A 276 -21.16 -15.33 -14.13
N ALA A 277 -22.38 -14.93 -14.52
CA ALA A 277 -22.77 -13.52 -14.58
C ALA A 277 -23.16 -12.95 -13.20
N ARG A 278 -23.20 -11.62 -13.08
CA ARG A 278 -23.63 -10.93 -11.86
C ARG A 278 -25.03 -11.36 -11.42
N ASN A 279 -25.25 -11.55 -10.12
CA ASN A 279 -26.62 -11.76 -9.61
C ASN A 279 -27.41 -10.44 -9.71
N PRO A 280 -28.67 -10.43 -10.22
CA PRO A 280 -29.46 -9.20 -10.36
C PRO A 280 -29.64 -8.38 -9.10
N SER A 281 -29.67 -9.03 -7.93
CA SER A 281 -29.82 -8.39 -6.62
C SER A 281 -28.50 -8.00 -5.95
N ALA A 282 -27.33 -8.35 -6.51
CA ALA A 282 -26.03 -8.06 -5.91
C ALA A 282 -25.82 -6.56 -5.64
N VAL A 283 -25.37 -6.22 -4.43
CA VAL A 283 -25.13 -4.83 -4.01
C VAL A 283 -23.69 -4.64 -3.54
N GLN A 284 -22.92 -3.85 -4.28
CA GLN A 284 -21.59 -3.40 -3.83
C GLN A 284 -21.76 -2.38 -2.69
N ARG A 285 -21.35 -2.75 -1.47
CA ARG A 285 -21.18 -1.81 -0.34
C ARG A 285 -19.85 -1.05 -0.48
N GLY A 286 -19.54 -0.15 0.45
CA GLY A 286 -18.28 0.59 0.39
C GLY A 286 -18.28 1.92 1.14
N SER A 287 -17.09 2.39 1.52
CA SER A 287 -16.92 3.73 2.07
C SER A 287 -17.18 4.83 1.05
N VAL A 288 -17.91 5.87 1.46
CA VAL A 288 -18.04 7.17 0.78
C VAL A 288 -17.26 8.30 1.49
N GLN A 289 -16.29 7.96 2.36
CA GLN A 289 -15.26 8.91 2.81
C GLN A 289 -14.64 9.64 1.61
N PHE A 290 -14.11 10.83 1.80
CA PHE A 290 -13.34 11.53 0.76
C PHE A 290 -11.88 11.09 0.81
N LEU A 291 -11.63 9.80 0.56
CA LEU A 291 -10.30 9.15 0.63
C LEU A 291 -9.20 9.92 -0.10
N SER A 292 -9.51 10.63 -1.21
CA SER A 292 -8.51 11.45 -1.88
C SER A 292 -7.99 12.61 -1.01
N ILE A 293 -8.77 13.14 -0.06
CA ILE A 293 -8.37 14.22 0.87
C ILE A 293 -7.48 13.70 1.99
N ALA A 294 -7.90 12.60 2.65
CA ALA A 294 -7.15 11.84 3.65
C ALA A 294 -7.81 10.45 3.85
N PRO A 295 -7.02 9.41 4.15
CA PRO A 295 -7.49 8.15 4.75
C PRO A 295 -7.46 8.26 6.29
N GLY A 296 -7.63 7.13 6.98
CA GLY A 296 -7.60 7.04 8.45
C GLY A 296 -8.94 7.36 9.10
N ASP A 297 -8.95 7.45 10.42
CA ASP A 297 -10.09 8.02 11.15
C ASP A 297 -10.22 9.52 10.77
N PRO A 298 -11.37 9.96 10.21
CA PRO A 298 -11.54 11.33 9.73
C PRO A 298 -11.50 12.38 10.86
N THR A 299 -11.56 11.95 12.13
CA THR A 299 -11.47 12.80 13.31
C THR A 299 -10.05 12.94 13.87
N THR A 300 -9.08 12.10 13.50
CA THR A 300 -7.69 12.18 13.99
C THR A 300 -6.58 12.47 12.96
N PRO A 301 -6.82 12.90 11.70
CA PRO A 301 -5.85 12.80 10.61
C PRO A 301 -4.47 13.41 10.95
N GLY A 302 -3.42 12.57 10.92
CA GLY A 302 -2.04 12.92 11.24
C GLY A 302 -1.55 12.49 12.64
N TYR A 303 -2.35 11.76 13.43
CA TYR A 303 -1.96 11.13 14.69
C TYR A 303 -2.93 9.99 15.09
N PRO A 304 -2.45 8.94 15.80
CA PRO A 304 -3.26 7.76 16.09
C PRO A 304 -4.44 8.01 17.05
N SER A 305 -5.56 7.37 16.69
CA SER A 305 -6.82 7.21 17.43
C SER A 305 -6.69 6.44 18.75
N THR A 306 -5.97 7.05 19.69
CA THR A 306 -5.88 6.60 21.09
C THR A 306 -7.10 7.08 21.89
N PRO A 307 -7.47 6.41 23.01
CA PRO A 307 -8.73 6.69 23.72
C PRO A 307 -8.91 8.15 24.14
N ASP A 308 -7.83 8.78 24.64
CA ASP A 308 -7.81 10.18 25.10
C ASP A 308 -7.39 11.19 24.01
N CYS A 309 -7.37 10.81 22.73
CA CYS A 309 -6.90 11.70 21.66
C CYS A 309 -7.84 12.89 21.39
N PRO A 310 -7.32 14.06 20.98
CA PRO A 310 -8.15 15.18 20.54
C PRO A 310 -8.78 14.87 19.19
N ARG A 311 -10.11 14.95 19.08
CA ARG A 311 -10.83 14.72 17.82
C ARG A 311 -11.22 16.02 17.12
N LYS A 312 -11.20 15.98 15.79
CA LYS A 312 -11.56 17.05 14.85
C LYS A 312 -12.95 16.79 14.26
N ASP A 313 -13.53 17.83 13.65
CA ASP A 313 -14.72 17.70 12.81
C ASP A 313 -14.39 16.88 11.54
N PRO A 314 -15.08 15.76 11.26
CA PRO A 314 -14.84 14.93 10.08
C PRO A 314 -15.39 15.53 8.78
N SER A 315 -16.14 16.64 8.82
CA SER A 315 -16.84 17.23 7.64
C SER A 315 -15.96 17.53 6.42
N ARG A 316 -14.64 17.67 6.61
CA ARG A 316 -13.65 17.85 5.53
C ARG A 316 -13.38 16.56 4.73
N SER A 317 -13.62 15.40 5.33
CA SER A 317 -13.30 14.06 4.81
C SER A 317 -14.50 13.12 4.78
N THR A 318 -15.71 13.52 5.20
CA THR A 318 -16.95 12.73 5.11
C THR A 318 -18.09 13.54 4.48
N PRO A 319 -19.00 12.93 3.70
CA PRO A 319 -20.14 13.62 3.11
C PRO A 319 -21.18 14.05 4.15
N SER A 320 -21.97 15.06 3.79
CA SER A 320 -23.07 15.63 4.58
C SER A 320 -24.45 15.41 3.93
N ILE A 321 -24.52 14.54 2.91
CA ILE A 321 -25.77 14.16 2.23
C ILE A 321 -25.95 12.63 2.27
N PRO A 322 -27.19 12.12 2.40
CA PRO A 322 -27.44 10.69 2.51
C PRO A 322 -27.18 9.97 1.18
N SER A 323 -26.63 8.76 1.27
CA SER A 323 -26.40 7.91 0.11
C SER A 323 -26.61 6.43 0.40
N LEU A 324 -27.08 5.69 -0.60
CA LEU A 324 -27.34 4.24 -0.54
C LEU A 324 -26.79 3.53 -1.77
N PRO A 325 -26.17 2.33 -1.63
CA PRO A 325 -25.93 1.42 -2.73
C PRO A 325 -27.19 0.57 -2.99
N ILE A 326 -27.47 0.27 -4.26
CA ILE A 326 -28.56 -0.62 -4.66
C ILE A 326 -28.12 -1.61 -5.75
N SER A 327 -28.96 -2.62 -5.96
CA SER A 327 -28.80 -3.62 -7.02
C SER A 327 -29.21 -3.05 -8.39
N TYR A 328 -28.78 -3.68 -9.50
CA TYR A 328 -29.27 -3.27 -10.82
C TYR A 328 -30.74 -3.66 -11.05
N LYS A 329 -31.22 -4.73 -10.40
CA LYS A 329 -32.63 -5.10 -10.25
C LYS A 329 -33.46 -3.92 -9.72
N ASP A 330 -32.97 -3.23 -8.70
CA ASP A 330 -33.65 -2.08 -8.07
C ASP A 330 -33.41 -0.76 -8.82
N ALA A 331 -32.33 -0.65 -9.60
CA ALA A 331 -32.07 0.50 -10.47
C ALA A 331 -33.00 0.54 -11.69
N ILE A 332 -33.41 -0.61 -12.26
CA ILE A 332 -34.24 -0.68 -13.47
C ILE A 332 -35.55 0.14 -13.36
N PRO A 333 -36.37 0.06 -12.28
CA PRO A 333 -37.57 0.89 -12.14
C PRO A 333 -37.28 2.39 -12.05
N LEU A 334 -36.16 2.78 -11.44
CA LEU A 334 -35.76 4.19 -11.31
C LEU A 334 -35.31 4.75 -12.66
N LEU A 335 -34.47 4.00 -13.39
CA LEU A 335 -34.03 4.35 -14.74
C LEU A 335 -35.21 4.42 -15.73
N LYS A 336 -36.18 3.51 -15.62
CA LYS A 336 -37.41 3.54 -16.43
C LYS A 336 -38.31 4.75 -16.14
N ALA A 337 -38.29 5.29 -14.93
CA ALA A 337 -39.01 6.52 -14.60
C ALA A 337 -38.38 7.78 -15.22
N LEU A 338 -37.17 7.66 -15.80
CA LEU A 338 -36.52 8.71 -16.59
C LEU A 338 -36.79 8.56 -18.10
N ASN A 339 -37.19 7.39 -18.61
CA ASN A 339 -37.39 7.16 -20.05
C ASN A 339 -38.29 8.24 -20.68
N GLY A 340 -37.82 8.91 -21.74
CA GLY A 340 -38.51 10.01 -22.41
C GLY A 340 -38.43 11.38 -21.70
N HIS A 341 -37.71 11.51 -20.58
CA HIS A 341 -37.57 12.76 -19.82
C HIS A 341 -36.13 13.29 -19.85
N GLY A 342 -35.99 14.58 -20.20
CA GLY A 342 -34.69 15.21 -20.43
C GLY A 342 -33.93 14.64 -21.65
N PRO A 343 -32.65 15.03 -21.83
CA PRO A 343 -31.78 14.43 -22.85
C PRO A 343 -31.60 12.92 -22.64
N LYS A 344 -31.08 12.23 -23.65
CA LYS A 344 -30.55 10.87 -23.53
C LYS A 344 -29.03 10.91 -23.30
N ALA A 345 -28.49 9.88 -22.66
CA ALA A 345 -27.04 9.70 -22.55
C ALA A 345 -26.37 9.63 -23.94
N SER A 346 -27.09 9.16 -24.96
CA SER A 346 -26.65 9.18 -26.36
C SER A 346 -26.37 10.59 -26.92
N ASP A 347 -26.95 11.63 -26.33
CA ASP A 347 -26.89 13.01 -26.81
C ASP A 347 -25.62 13.74 -26.29
N PHE A 348 -24.86 13.08 -25.42
CA PHE A 348 -23.59 13.54 -24.86
C PHE A 348 -22.39 12.90 -25.60
N ASN A 349 -21.17 13.14 -25.10
CA ASN A 349 -19.93 12.59 -25.66
C ASN A 349 -19.81 11.06 -25.48
N GLU A 350 -18.71 10.50 -25.98
CA GLU A 350 -18.41 9.06 -25.98
C GLU A 350 -18.44 8.40 -24.58
N TYR A 351 -18.14 9.13 -23.50
CA TYR A 351 -18.10 8.57 -22.14
C TYR A 351 -19.49 8.31 -21.53
N TRP A 352 -20.55 8.84 -22.15
CA TRP A 352 -21.94 8.61 -21.75
C TRP A 352 -22.59 7.42 -22.47
N GLN A 353 -21.95 6.89 -23.51
CA GLN A 353 -22.50 5.84 -24.37
C GLN A 353 -22.41 4.45 -23.69
N GLY A 354 -23.35 3.56 -23.99
CA GLY A 354 -23.40 2.20 -23.43
C GLY A 354 -24.54 1.98 -22.44
N GLY A 355 -24.31 1.10 -21.44
CA GLY A 355 -25.28 0.69 -20.42
C GLY A 355 -25.89 -0.70 -20.67
N GLY A 356 -25.77 -1.60 -19.69
CA GLY A 356 -26.11 -3.03 -19.79
C GLY A 356 -27.55 -3.39 -19.44
N LEU A 357 -28.47 -2.41 -19.43
CA LEU A 357 -29.88 -2.59 -19.07
C LEU A 357 -30.86 -2.22 -20.20
N THR A 358 -30.36 -1.93 -21.40
CA THR A 358 -31.19 -1.61 -22.57
C THR A 358 -32.15 -2.77 -22.92
N HIS A 359 -31.67 -4.02 -22.89
CA HIS A 359 -32.48 -5.22 -23.06
C HIS A 359 -33.56 -5.42 -21.98
N LYS A 360 -33.40 -4.82 -20.79
CA LYS A 360 -34.44 -4.77 -19.75
C LYS A 360 -35.45 -3.64 -19.98
N GLY A 361 -35.25 -2.78 -20.97
CA GLY A 361 -36.13 -1.64 -21.33
C GLY A 361 -35.75 -0.30 -20.69
N VAL A 362 -34.47 -0.06 -20.42
CA VAL A 362 -33.93 1.24 -19.98
C VAL A 362 -33.46 2.05 -21.19
N GLU A 363 -33.83 3.33 -21.28
CA GLU A 363 -33.41 4.23 -22.38
C GLU A 363 -32.24 5.18 -22.01
N TYR A 364 -31.75 5.11 -20.77
CA TYR A 364 -30.69 5.98 -20.22
C TYR A 364 -30.91 7.48 -20.47
N ASN A 365 -32.16 7.91 -20.31
CA ASN A 365 -32.53 9.31 -20.21
C ASN A 365 -31.98 9.94 -18.91
N ILE A 366 -31.60 11.21 -18.99
CA ILE A 366 -30.97 11.96 -17.90
C ILE A 366 -31.99 12.48 -16.89
N GLY A 367 -33.19 12.85 -17.34
CA GLY A 367 -34.16 13.58 -16.54
C GLY A 367 -33.88 15.08 -16.43
N PRO A 368 -34.33 15.76 -15.36
CA PRO A 368 -34.99 15.18 -14.17
C PRO A 368 -36.32 14.50 -14.47
N THR A 369 -36.78 13.67 -13.53
CA THR A 369 -38.15 13.13 -13.54
C THR A 369 -39.22 14.23 -13.53
N PRO A 370 -40.47 13.96 -13.98
CA PRO A 370 -41.61 14.85 -13.78
C PRO A 370 -41.80 15.30 -12.33
N GLU A 371 -42.39 16.47 -12.10
CA GLU A 371 -42.56 17.04 -10.74
C GLU A 371 -43.43 16.16 -9.81
N ASP A 372 -44.35 15.38 -10.39
CA ASP A 372 -45.17 14.41 -9.66
C ASP A 372 -44.45 13.08 -9.41
N VAL A 373 -43.34 12.79 -10.08
CA VAL A 373 -42.56 11.56 -9.94
C VAL A 373 -41.27 11.85 -9.18
N VAL A 374 -41.21 11.45 -7.91
CA VAL A 374 -40.09 11.74 -7.01
C VAL A 374 -39.56 10.49 -6.32
N LEU A 375 -38.29 10.52 -5.95
CA LEU A 375 -37.60 9.48 -5.21
C LEU A 375 -37.50 9.90 -3.74
N ASN A 376 -37.95 9.05 -2.82
CA ASN A 376 -37.68 9.17 -1.40
C ASN A 376 -36.49 8.28 -1.03
N LEU A 377 -35.48 8.88 -0.38
CA LEU A 377 -34.29 8.24 0.15
C LEU A 377 -34.26 8.52 1.66
N ASN A 378 -34.50 7.50 2.49
CA ASN A 378 -34.23 7.50 3.93
C ASN A 378 -32.93 6.73 4.19
N ASN A 379 -32.06 7.29 5.01
CA ASN A 379 -30.85 6.64 5.48
C ASN A 379 -30.63 7.04 6.94
N GLU A 380 -30.60 6.08 7.87
CA GLU A 380 -30.34 6.32 9.29
C GLU A 380 -29.12 5.49 9.72
N GLN A 381 -28.12 6.18 10.27
CA GLN A 381 -26.79 5.64 10.56
C GLN A 381 -26.39 5.97 12.01
N GLU A 382 -25.96 4.96 12.75
CA GLU A 382 -25.38 5.06 14.08
C GLU A 382 -23.90 5.45 13.94
N TYR A 383 -23.53 6.70 14.25
CA TYR A 383 -22.12 7.11 14.33
C TYR A 383 -21.58 6.90 15.74
N VAL A 384 -20.49 6.15 15.87
CA VAL A 384 -19.89 5.76 17.15
C VAL A 384 -18.36 5.87 17.11
N THR A 385 -17.75 6.03 18.29
CA THR A 385 -16.32 5.70 18.47
C THR A 385 -16.24 4.29 19.06
N THR A 386 -15.51 3.38 18.41
CA THR A 386 -15.40 1.95 18.78
C THR A 386 -14.01 1.41 18.50
N PRO A 387 -13.45 0.48 19.30
CA PRO A 387 -12.15 -0.14 19.00
C PRO A 387 -12.17 -0.96 17.70
N LEU A 388 -11.09 -0.82 16.91
CA LEU A 388 -10.65 -1.79 15.89
C LEU A 388 -9.45 -2.61 16.40
N TRP A 389 -9.13 -3.74 15.76
CA TRP A 389 -8.05 -4.64 16.20
C TRP A 389 -7.13 -5.11 15.07
N ASN A 390 -5.97 -4.47 14.96
CA ASN A 390 -4.87 -4.96 14.12
C ASN A 390 -4.15 -6.12 14.81
N VAL A 391 -3.80 -7.19 14.08
CA VAL A 391 -2.91 -8.25 14.58
C VAL A 391 -1.52 -8.05 14.01
N ILE A 392 -0.50 -7.91 14.87
CA ILE A 392 0.88 -7.64 14.48
C ILE A 392 1.77 -8.81 14.93
N GLY A 393 2.41 -9.50 13.99
CA GLY A 393 3.27 -10.66 14.24
C GLY A 393 4.71 -10.41 13.79
N VAL A 394 5.68 -10.64 14.67
CA VAL A 394 7.10 -10.33 14.42
C VAL A 394 7.94 -11.60 14.33
N LEU A 395 8.71 -11.73 13.24
CA LEU A 395 9.79 -12.70 13.11
C LEU A 395 11.14 -11.95 13.12
N LYS A 396 11.85 -12.04 14.25
CA LYS A 396 13.05 -11.24 14.53
C LYS A 396 14.25 -11.64 13.67
N GLY A 397 14.75 -10.68 12.91
CA GLY A 397 15.95 -10.80 12.10
C GLY A 397 17.24 -10.91 12.89
N THR A 398 18.34 -10.92 12.14
CA THR A 398 19.70 -10.83 12.68
C THR A 398 20.26 -9.41 12.56
N ILE A 399 19.74 -8.62 11.62
CA ILE A 399 19.86 -7.15 11.50
C ILE A 399 18.49 -6.56 11.89
N PRO A 400 18.33 -5.98 13.09
CA PRO A 400 17.02 -5.55 13.59
C PRO A 400 16.53 -4.20 13.03
N ASP A 401 17.42 -3.40 12.43
CA ASP A 401 17.11 -2.08 11.85
C ASP A 401 16.90 -2.09 10.32
N GLU A 402 16.84 -3.27 9.71
CA GLU A 402 16.33 -3.49 8.36
C GLU A 402 15.10 -4.40 8.49
N VAL A 403 13.92 -3.87 8.17
CA VAL A 403 12.61 -4.52 8.40
C VAL A 403 11.82 -4.58 7.10
N ILE A 404 11.19 -5.71 6.79
CA ILE A 404 10.15 -5.83 5.76
C ILE A 404 8.80 -5.95 6.47
N VAL A 405 7.85 -5.10 6.10
CA VAL A 405 6.47 -5.21 6.59
C VAL A 405 5.62 -5.88 5.52
N ILE A 406 4.73 -6.78 5.92
CA ILE A 406 3.85 -7.55 5.03
C ILE A 406 2.43 -7.46 5.58
N GLY A 407 1.46 -6.99 4.80
CA GLY A 407 0.13 -6.68 5.31
C GLY A 407 -1.02 -7.07 4.38
N ASN A 408 -2.20 -7.18 4.99
CA ASN A 408 -3.50 -7.54 4.42
C ASN A 408 -4.57 -7.11 5.44
N HIS A 409 -5.69 -6.54 5.03
CA HIS A 409 -6.83 -6.34 5.93
C HIS A 409 -7.63 -7.63 6.14
N ARG A 410 -8.58 -7.60 7.07
CA ARG A 410 -9.35 -8.78 7.51
C ARG A 410 -10.84 -8.48 7.65
N ASP A 411 -11.18 -7.21 7.82
CA ASP A 411 -12.55 -6.74 7.78
C ASP A 411 -13.10 -6.75 6.37
N ALA A 412 -14.40 -7.03 6.27
CA ALA A 412 -15.19 -7.01 5.03
C ALA A 412 -16.58 -6.43 5.32
N TRP A 413 -17.25 -5.82 4.34
CA TRP A 413 -18.62 -5.28 4.53
C TRP A 413 -19.68 -6.28 5.00
N ILE A 414 -19.44 -7.58 4.78
CA ILE A 414 -20.44 -8.64 4.84
C ILE A 414 -19.91 -9.87 5.58
N ALA A 415 -20.71 -10.93 5.65
CA ALA A 415 -20.20 -12.26 6.00
C ALA A 415 -19.69 -12.92 4.70
N GLY A 416 -18.38 -13.09 4.55
CA GLY A 416 -17.82 -13.55 3.26
C GLY A 416 -16.48 -12.88 2.97
N GLY A 417 -16.44 -12.03 1.95
CA GLY A 417 -15.23 -11.36 1.52
C GLY A 417 -14.20 -12.33 0.98
N ALA A 418 -14.63 -13.35 0.23
CA ALA A 418 -13.78 -14.48 -0.14
C ALA A 418 -12.67 -14.11 -1.11
N GLY A 419 -12.91 -13.14 -2.01
CA GLY A 419 -11.87 -12.40 -2.69
C GLY A 419 -11.30 -11.33 -1.77
N ASP A 420 -12.15 -10.41 -1.29
CA ASP A 420 -11.77 -9.18 -0.60
C ASP A 420 -12.16 -9.19 0.88
N PRO A 421 -11.20 -9.17 1.84
CA PRO A 421 -9.75 -9.34 1.69
C PRO A 421 -9.28 -10.81 1.76
N ASN A 422 -10.19 -11.78 1.87
CA ASN A 422 -9.83 -13.05 2.51
C ASN A 422 -9.14 -14.07 1.60
N SER A 423 -9.02 -13.78 0.31
CA SER A 423 -8.03 -14.43 -0.55
C SER A 423 -6.60 -14.02 -0.13
N GLY A 424 -6.40 -12.75 0.22
CA GLY A 424 -5.20 -12.22 0.86
C GLY A 424 -4.94 -12.79 2.24
N SER A 425 -5.94 -12.87 3.11
CA SER A 425 -5.76 -13.50 4.44
C SER A 425 -5.42 -14.99 4.32
N ALA A 426 -6.00 -15.70 3.35
CA ALA A 426 -5.59 -17.07 3.05
C ALA A 426 -4.14 -17.16 2.52
N ALA A 427 -3.72 -16.29 1.61
CA ALA A 427 -2.36 -16.25 1.09
C ALA A 427 -1.34 -15.87 2.17
N LEU A 428 -1.61 -14.85 2.98
CA LEU A 428 -0.75 -14.38 4.07
C LEU A 428 -0.54 -15.45 5.15
N ASN A 429 -1.59 -16.19 5.51
CA ASN A 429 -1.45 -17.30 6.46
C ASN A 429 -0.61 -18.46 5.88
N GLU A 430 -0.65 -18.70 4.56
CA GLU A 430 0.26 -19.65 3.90
C GLU A 430 1.71 -19.15 3.84
N VAL A 431 1.94 -17.86 3.64
CA VAL A 431 3.27 -17.22 3.71
C VAL A 431 3.86 -17.38 5.11
N ILE A 432 3.11 -17.01 6.15
CA ILE A 432 3.54 -17.09 7.56
C ILE A 432 3.78 -18.55 7.95
N ARG A 433 2.90 -19.48 7.55
CA ARG A 433 3.09 -20.92 7.78
C ARG A 433 4.35 -21.44 7.11
N SER A 434 4.68 -20.96 5.91
CA SER A 434 5.87 -21.39 5.14
C SER A 434 7.17 -20.87 5.79
N PHE A 435 7.21 -19.60 6.20
CA PHE A 435 8.33 -19.10 7.01
C PHE A 435 8.43 -19.81 8.37
N GLY A 436 7.31 -20.14 9.01
CA GLY A 436 7.28 -20.95 10.22
C GLY A 436 7.87 -22.36 10.06
N GLN A 437 7.70 -23.00 8.89
CA GLN A 437 8.38 -24.26 8.58
C GLN A 437 9.88 -24.06 8.36
N ALA A 438 10.30 -22.98 7.68
CA ALA A 438 11.73 -22.65 7.52
C ALA A 438 12.41 -22.43 8.89
N VAL A 439 11.76 -21.70 9.82
CA VAL A 439 12.24 -21.50 11.19
C VAL A 439 12.34 -22.84 11.95
N LYS A 440 11.35 -23.72 11.82
CA LYS A 440 11.38 -25.08 12.41
C LYS A 440 12.46 -25.97 11.79
N ALA A 441 12.85 -25.73 10.54
CA ALA A 441 14.01 -26.33 9.87
C ALA A 441 15.35 -25.62 10.20
N GLY A 442 15.36 -24.63 11.10
CA GLY A 442 16.56 -23.98 11.64
C GLY A 442 16.91 -22.64 11.01
N TRP A 443 16.13 -22.12 10.05
CA TRP A 443 16.36 -20.79 9.48
C TRP A 443 16.18 -19.68 10.51
N LYS A 444 17.06 -18.69 10.46
CA LYS A 444 16.82 -17.37 11.07
C LYS A 444 17.02 -16.29 10.00
N PRO A 445 16.04 -15.40 9.76
CA PRO A 445 16.19 -14.40 8.72
C PRO A 445 17.33 -13.41 9.02
N LEU A 446 17.93 -12.90 7.94
CA LEU A 446 18.91 -11.81 8.02
C LEU A 446 18.22 -10.52 8.48
N ARG A 447 17.08 -10.15 7.90
CA ARG A 447 16.26 -8.96 8.27
C ARG A 447 15.06 -9.33 9.13
N THR A 448 14.46 -8.36 9.82
CA THR A 448 13.21 -8.61 10.57
C THR A 448 12.03 -8.59 9.61
N ILE A 449 11.06 -9.49 9.82
CA ILE A 449 9.77 -9.46 9.13
C ILE A 449 8.70 -9.09 10.15
N VAL A 450 7.82 -8.16 9.79
CA VAL A 450 6.61 -7.82 10.54
C VAL A 450 5.41 -8.11 9.65
N PHE A 451 4.54 -9.00 10.10
CA PHE A 451 3.27 -9.34 9.48
C PHE A 451 2.16 -8.54 10.15
N ALA A 452 1.20 -8.07 9.37
CA ALA A 452 0.06 -7.31 9.87
C ALA A 452 -1.26 -7.82 9.25
N SER A 453 -2.27 -7.95 10.10
CA SER A 453 -3.66 -8.20 9.69
C SER A 453 -4.47 -7.00 10.15
N TRP A 454 -4.78 -6.10 9.21
CA TRP A 454 -5.43 -4.82 9.48
C TRP A 454 -6.94 -4.99 9.70
N ASP A 455 -7.57 -3.95 10.24
CA ASP A 455 -9.00 -3.86 10.55
C ASP A 455 -9.45 -2.41 10.28
N GLY A 456 -10.62 -2.21 9.69
CA GLY A 456 -11.09 -0.90 9.22
C GLY A 456 -10.49 -0.43 7.89
N GLU A 457 -9.96 -1.31 7.03
CA GLU A 457 -9.56 -0.88 5.67
C GLU A 457 -10.77 -0.39 4.89
N GLU A 458 -11.85 -1.17 4.93
CA GLU A 458 -13.04 -1.00 4.08
C GLU A 458 -13.64 0.40 4.21
N TYR A 459 -13.58 0.95 5.43
CA TYR A 459 -14.05 2.28 5.76
C TYR A 459 -13.12 3.41 5.28
N GLY A 460 -11.81 3.19 5.17
CA GLY A 460 -10.86 4.24 4.79
C GLY A 460 -9.39 3.98 5.15
N LEU A 461 -8.90 2.75 5.01
CA LEU A 461 -7.52 2.35 5.34
C LEU A 461 -7.17 2.58 6.82
N ILE A 462 -8.15 2.43 7.72
CA ILE A 462 -8.06 2.98 9.08
C ILE A 462 -6.97 2.28 9.89
N GLY A 463 -7.05 0.97 10.10
CA GLY A 463 -6.10 0.24 10.96
C GLY A 463 -4.64 0.38 10.52
N SER A 464 -4.35 0.34 9.21
CA SER A 464 -3.02 0.57 8.68
C SER A 464 -2.56 2.02 8.83
N THR A 465 -3.45 3.00 8.60
CA THR A 465 -3.17 4.43 8.79
C THR A 465 -2.83 4.76 10.24
N GLU A 466 -3.71 4.42 11.21
CA GLU A 466 -3.46 4.74 12.62
C GLU A 466 -2.16 4.10 13.13
N TRP A 467 -1.87 2.85 12.70
CA TRP A 467 -0.62 2.17 13.06
C TRP A 467 0.62 2.82 12.43
N VAL A 468 0.53 3.29 11.17
CA VAL A 468 1.62 4.03 10.53
C VAL A 468 1.85 5.39 11.20
N GLU A 469 0.80 6.09 11.59
CA GLU A 469 0.90 7.39 12.28
C GLU A 469 1.52 7.26 13.67
N GLU A 470 1.12 6.24 14.44
CA GLU A 470 1.76 5.90 15.72
C GLU A 470 3.25 5.55 15.54
N ASN A 471 3.56 4.66 14.60
CA ASN A 471 4.87 4.04 14.50
C ASN A 471 5.84 4.78 13.56
N LEU A 472 5.45 5.94 13.01
CA LEU A 472 6.20 6.71 12.00
C LEU A 472 7.68 6.92 12.36
N SER A 473 7.99 7.19 13.63
CA SER A 473 9.36 7.44 14.10
C SER A 473 10.25 6.18 14.09
N TRP A 474 9.67 4.97 14.13
CA TRP A 474 10.40 3.71 13.93
C TRP A 474 10.38 3.30 12.46
N LEU A 475 9.21 3.37 11.81
CA LEU A 475 9.01 3.08 10.38
C LEU A 475 10.02 3.83 9.50
N SER A 476 10.12 5.16 9.69
CA SER A 476 11.05 6.03 8.97
C SER A 476 12.53 5.65 9.16
N LYS A 477 12.90 4.95 10.24
CA LYS A 477 14.30 4.53 10.52
C LYS A 477 14.60 3.11 10.08
N SER A 478 13.64 2.19 10.17
CA SER A 478 13.90 0.74 10.11
C SER A 478 13.27 0.01 8.93
N VAL A 479 12.09 0.43 8.44
CA VAL A 479 11.41 -0.31 7.37
C VAL A 479 12.02 -0.04 6.00
N VAL A 480 12.41 -1.11 5.30
CA VAL A 480 12.93 -1.06 3.94
C VAL A 480 11.80 -0.98 2.92
N ALA A 481 10.77 -1.82 3.05
CA ALA A 481 9.63 -1.89 2.14
C ALA A 481 8.36 -2.39 2.84
N TYR A 482 7.19 -2.10 2.25
CA TYR A 482 5.90 -2.69 2.60
C TYR A 482 5.39 -3.56 1.44
N LEU A 483 4.98 -4.79 1.74
CA LEU A 483 4.43 -5.73 0.76
C LEU A 483 2.96 -5.99 1.11
N ASN A 484 2.06 -5.45 0.30
CA ASN A 484 0.63 -5.65 0.43
C ASN A 484 0.21 -6.97 -0.23
N VAL A 485 -0.80 -7.61 0.34
CA VAL A 485 -1.68 -8.52 -0.39
C VAL A 485 -3.11 -8.25 0.03
N ASP A 486 -3.89 -7.78 -0.92
CA ASP A 486 -5.30 -7.44 -0.79
C ASP A 486 -6.11 -8.64 -1.33
N VAL A 487 -6.87 -8.46 -2.41
CA VAL A 487 -7.41 -9.55 -3.24
C VAL A 487 -6.29 -10.34 -3.92
N ALA A 488 -5.66 -11.28 -3.21
CA ALA A 488 -4.66 -12.20 -3.75
C ALA A 488 -5.16 -12.96 -5.00
N ALA A 489 -6.43 -13.37 -4.99
CA ALA A 489 -7.05 -14.12 -6.08
C ALA A 489 -8.57 -13.94 -6.12
N ALA A 490 -9.07 -13.29 -7.18
CA ALA A 490 -10.49 -13.26 -7.58
C ALA A 490 -10.67 -13.49 -9.09
N GLY A 491 -9.63 -13.99 -9.78
CA GLY A 491 -9.62 -14.32 -11.20
C GLY A 491 -8.27 -14.89 -11.60
N ARG A 492 -7.94 -14.87 -12.90
CA ARG A 492 -6.81 -15.63 -13.46
C ARG A 492 -5.60 -14.79 -13.86
N HIS A 493 -5.73 -13.47 -13.86
CA HIS A 493 -4.75 -12.57 -14.48
C HIS A 493 -3.93 -11.82 -13.43
N PHE A 494 -2.64 -12.13 -13.36
CA PHE A 494 -1.71 -11.39 -12.50
C PHE A 494 -1.63 -9.91 -12.91
N LYS A 495 -1.72 -9.02 -11.93
CA LYS A 495 -1.41 -7.59 -12.00
C LYS A 495 -0.54 -7.21 -10.80
N ALA A 496 0.31 -6.20 -10.96
CA ALA A 496 1.10 -5.63 -9.87
C ALA A 496 1.18 -4.11 -9.98
N SER A 497 1.17 -3.43 -8.83
CA SER A 497 1.55 -2.03 -8.70
C SER A 497 2.67 -1.89 -7.70
N ALA A 498 3.66 -1.03 -7.96
CA ALA A 498 4.80 -0.86 -7.05
C ALA A 498 5.43 0.53 -7.14
N SER A 499 6.18 0.89 -6.09
CA SER A 499 7.32 1.79 -6.27
C SER A 499 8.35 1.11 -7.17
N PRO A 500 8.90 1.78 -8.21
CA PRO A 500 9.87 1.15 -9.13
C PRO A 500 11.14 0.61 -8.45
N LEU A 501 11.46 1.06 -7.24
CA LEU A 501 12.54 0.50 -6.42
C LEU A 501 12.43 -1.02 -6.23
N LEU A 502 11.21 -1.56 -6.23
CA LEU A 502 10.88 -2.97 -5.97
C LEU A 502 10.77 -3.84 -7.23
N ASN A 503 10.79 -3.26 -8.43
CA ASN A 503 10.58 -3.96 -9.70
C ASN A 503 11.46 -5.22 -9.82
N LYS A 504 12.75 -5.10 -9.50
CA LYS A 504 13.70 -6.22 -9.52
C LYS A 504 13.25 -7.40 -8.63
N ALA A 505 12.85 -7.12 -7.39
CA ALA A 505 12.40 -8.16 -6.45
C ALA A 505 11.10 -8.84 -6.92
N ILE A 506 10.22 -8.10 -7.58
CA ILE A 506 8.96 -8.61 -8.15
C ILE A 506 9.26 -9.53 -9.35
N TYR A 507 10.16 -9.14 -10.26
CA TYR A 507 10.57 -9.98 -11.40
C TYR A 507 11.30 -11.25 -10.95
N GLU A 508 12.20 -11.16 -9.97
CA GLU A 508 12.94 -12.32 -9.41
C GLU A 508 11.96 -13.33 -8.76
N ALA A 509 10.91 -12.86 -8.08
CA ALA A 509 9.89 -13.74 -7.51
C ALA A 509 8.94 -14.32 -8.57
N THR A 510 8.40 -13.49 -9.46
CA THR A 510 7.42 -13.92 -10.49
C THR A 510 8.05 -14.82 -11.56
N GLY A 511 9.35 -14.69 -11.82
CA GLY A 511 10.15 -15.59 -12.66
C GLY A 511 10.56 -16.92 -12.00
N LEU A 512 10.20 -17.15 -10.73
CA LEU A 512 10.38 -18.44 -10.04
C LEU A 512 9.06 -19.19 -9.83
N VAL A 513 7.92 -18.50 -9.86
CA VAL A 513 6.60 -19.12 -9.65
C VAL A 513 6.02 -19.58 -10.97
N LEU A 514 5.73 -20.88 -11.11
CA LEU A 514 4.98 -21.43 -12.24
C LEU A 514 3.53 -20.91 -12.25
N SER A 515 3.03 -20.48 -13.41
CA SER A 515 1.66 -19.97 -13.50
C SER A 515 0.61 -21.09 -13.43
N PRO A 516 -0.55 -20.91 -12.75
CA PRO A 516 -1.64 -21.88 -12.77
C PRO A 516 -2.27 -22.11 -14.15
N ASN A 517 -2.19 -21.13 -15.05
CA ASN A 517 -2.71 -21.17 -16.43
C ASN A 517 -1.63 -21.38 -17.50
N GLN A 518 -0.55 -22.14 -17.17
CA GLN A 518 0.48 -22.55 -18.12
C GLN A 518 -0.11 -23.06 -19.45
N THR A 519 0.20 -22.36 -20.55
CA THR A 519 -0.06 -22.86 -21.92
C THR A 519 1.13 -23.64 -22.48
N VAL A 520 2.31 -23.41 -21.91
CA VAL A 520 3.56 -24.14 -22.16
C VAL A 520 4.09 -24.67 -20.83
N VAL A 521 4.69 -25.86 -20.84
CA VAL A 521 5.28 -26.49 -19.64
C VAL A 521 6.41 -25.61 -19.09
N ASN A 522 6.39 -25.37 -17.78
CA ASN A 522 7.30 -24.50 -17.03
C ASN A 522 7.14 -22.98 -17.30
N GLN A 523 6.05 -22.53 -17.92
CA GLN A 523 5.75 -21.09 -18.07
C GLN A 523 5.50 -20.45 -16.69
N THR A 524 6.26 -19.41 -16.36
CA THR A 524 6.19 -18.70 -15.07
C THR A 524 5.07 -17.65 -15.04
N VAL A 525 4.79 -17.09 -13.86
CA VAL A 525 3.88 -15.93 -13.72
C VAL A 525 4.40 -14.75 -14.54
N LEU A 526 5.72 -14.52 -14.53
CA LEU A 526 6.35 -13.47 -15.35
C LEU A 526 6.15 -13.71 -16.85
N ASP A 527 6.30 -14.95 -17.32
CA ASP A 527 6.11 -15.32 -18.74
C ASP A 527 4.65 -15.24 -19.22
N VAL A 528 3.67 -15.21 -18.31
CA VAL A 528 2.23 -15.02 -18.64
C VAL A 528 1.84 -13.54 -18.57
N TRP A 529 2.38 -12.81 -17.60
CA TRP A 529 2.03 -11.41 -17.32
C TRP A 529 2.81 -10.40 -18.18
N GLY A 530 4.05 -10.71 -18.55
CA GLY A 530 4.90 -9.82 -19.36
C GLY A 530 5.63 -8.72 -18.59
N GLY A 531 5.40 -8.59 -17.27
CA GLY A 531 6.15 -7.68 -16.39
C GLY A 531 5.64 -6.25 -16.29
N ASP A 532 4.41 -5.95 -16.72
CA ASP A 532 3.83 -4.61 -16.65
C ASP A 532 3.41 -4.22 -15.22
N ILE A 533 4.18 -3.33 -14.59
CA ILE A 533 3.97 -2.83 -13.21
C ILE A 533 3.39 -1.41 -13.25
N SER A 534 2.17 -1.25 -12.74
CA SER A 534 1.48 0.04 -12.68
C SER A 534 1.90 0.92 -11.49
N THR A 535 1.67 2.23 -11.61
CA THR A 535 1.88 3.20 -10.52
C THR A 535 0.86 3.03 -9.40
N MET A 536 1.33 3.00 -8.15
CA MET A 536 0.46 2.97 -6.98
C MET A 536 -0.28 4.30 -6.78
N GLY A 537 -1.49 4.23 -6.22
CA GLY A 537 -2.33 5.38 -5.86
C GLY A 537 -2.85 5.24 -4.44
N SER A 538 -4.14 4.95 -4.29
CA SER A 538 -4.76 4.58 -3.02
C SER A 538 -5.76 3.43 -3.25
N GLY A 539 -6.40 2.95 -2.18
CA GLY A 539 -7.36 1.84 -2.23
C GLY A 539 -6.78 0.49 -1.83
N SER A 540 -5.75 0.51 -0.98
CA SER A 540 -5.45 -0.53 0.01
C SER A 540 -4.42 0.04 1.02
N ASP A 541 -4.10 -0.75 2.06
CA ASP A 541 -3.30 -0.38 3.23
C ASP A 541 -1.91 0.20 2.92
N PHE A 542 -1.35 -0.06 1.73
CA PHE A 542 -0.08 0.50 1.28
C PHE A 542 -0.02 2.04 1.29
N THR A 543 -1.17 2.71 1.25
CA THR A 543 -1.27 4.17 1.05
C THR A 543 -0.55 4.95 2.15
N ALA A 544 -0.67 4.54 3.42
CA ALA A 544 0.04 5.19 4.53
C ALA A 544 1.55 4.90 4.51
N PHE A 545 1.95 3.70 4.10
CA PHE A 545 3.37 3.34 3.96
C PHE A 545 4.05 4.19 2.89
N GLN A 546 3.47 4.29 1.70
CA GLN A 546 4.04 5.06 0.59
C GLN A 546 3.87 6.56 0.80
N ASP A 547 2.62 7.05 0.85
CA ASP A 547 2.35 8.47 0.61
C ASP A 547 2.56 9.37 1.84
N PHE A 548 2.54 8.77 3.04
CA PHE A 548 2.76 9.46 4.32
C PHE A 548 4.14 9.14 4.91
N ALA A 549 4.53 7.86 4.97
CA ALA A 549 5.79 7.42 5.57
C ALA A 549 7.00 7.31 4.60
N GLY A 550 6.79 7.37 3.28
CA GLY A 550 7.87 7.30 2.27
C GLY A 550 8.57 5.94 2.24
N ILE A 551 7.80 4.85 2.33
CA ILE A 551 8.28 3.48 2.25
C ILE A 551 7.91 2.91 0.87
N PRO A 552 8.87 2.40 0.09
CA PRO A 552 8.56 1.77 -1.20
C PRO A 552 7.63 0.59 -0.95
N SER A 553 6.51 0.60 -1.68
CA SER A 553 5.43 -0.36 -1.47
C SER A 553 5.20 -1.21 -2.73
N PHE A 554 4.57 -2.37 -2.55
CA PHE A 554 4.17 -3.30 -3.60
C PHE A 554 2.78 -3.85 -3.28
N ASP A 555 1.93 -3.95 -4.30
CA ASP A 555 0.61 -4.58 -4.26
C ASP A 555 0.41 -5.44 -5.50
N TYR A 556 -0.33 -6.55 -5.38
CA TYR A 556 -0.57 -7.47 -6.50
C TYR A 556 -1.83 -8.33 -6.29
N ALA A 557 -2.37 -8.83 -7.39
CA ALA A 557 -3.53 -9.71 -7.40
C ALA A 557 -3.53 -10.64 -8.62
N PHE A 558 -4.12 -11.84 -8.49
CA PHE A 558 -4.71 -12.54 -9.63
C PHE A 558 -6.16 -12.07 -9.79
N ALA A 559 -6.37 -11.09 -10.66
CA ALA A 559 -7.65 -10.41 -10.86
C ALA A 559 -8.48 -11.03 -11.99
N GLN A 560 -9.79 -10.74 -11.97
CA GLN A 560 -10.69 -10.96 -13.10
C GLN A 560 -10.27 -10.10 -14.30
N LYS A 561 -10.46 -10.61 -15.52
CA LYS A 561 -10.54 -9.84 -16.78
C LYS A 561 -11.73 -10.34 -17.63
N ASP A 562 -11.91 -9.76 -18.81
CA ASP A 562 -12.91 -10.19 -19.79
C ASP A 562 -12.82 -11.72 -20.03
N GLY A 563 -13.96 -12.41 -19.96
CA GLY A 563 -14.04 -13.88 -20.07
C GLY A 563 -13.86 -14.67 -18.77
N ASP A 564 -13.32 -14.06 -17.70
CA ASP A 564 -13.44 -14.62 -16.34
C ASP A 564 -14.85 -14.34 -15.78
N ALA A 565 -15.28 -15.19 -14.84
CA ALA A 565 -16.58 -15.04 -14.18
C ALA A 565 -16.66 -13.76 -13.35
N VAL A 566 -17.85 -13.16 -13.27
CA VAL A 566 -18.05 -11.84 -12.67
C VAL A 566 -17.82 -11.88 -11.17
N TYR A 567 -16.90 -11.02 -10.72
CA TYR A 567 -16.59 -10.82 -9.33
C TYR A 567 -17.69 -10.04 -8.60
N GLN A 568 -18.16 -10.59 -7.48
CA GLN A 568 -19.25 -10.06 -6.67
C GLN A 568 -18.75 -9.09 -5.59
N TYR A 569 -17.81 -8.22 -5.96
CA TYR A 569 -17.13 -7.26 -5.10
C TYR A 569 -18.07 -6.49 -4.14
N HIS A 570 -17.81 -6.61 -2.83
CA HIS A 570 -18.57 -6.05 -1.69
C HIS A 570 -20.07 -6.43 -1.59
N SER A 571 -20.48 -7.51 -2.28
CA SER A 571 -21.80 -8.14 -2.19
C SER A 571 -21.76 -9.33 -1.24
N ASN A 572 -22.89 -9.72 -0.65
CA ASN A 572 -23.03 -10.99 0.10
C ASN A 572 -22.62 -12.24 -0.72
N TYR A 573 -22.50 -12.11 -2.05
CA TYR A 573 -22.04 -13.16 -2.97
C TYR A 573 -20.54 -13.17 -3.24
N ASP A 574 -19.72 -12.29 -2.65
CA ASP A 574 -18.28 -12.56 -2.52
C ASP A 574 -18.06 -13.62 -1.43
N SER A 575 -18.52 -14.83 -1.72
CA SER A 575 -18.63 -15.93 -0.78
C SER A 575 -17.61 -17.01 -1.07
N PHE A 576 -17.36 -17.85 -0.05
CA PHE A 576 -16.59 -19.07 -0.23
C PHE A 576 -17.15 -19.96 -1.36
N ASP A 577 -18.47 -19.95 -1.53
CA ASP A 577 -19.15 -20.76 -2.53
C ASP A 577 -19.01 -20.18 -3.95
N TRP A 578 -19.01 -18.85 -4.13
CA TRP A 578 -18.61 -18.20 -5.39
C TRP A 578 -17.14 -18.48 -5.71
N MET A 579 -16.24 -18.26 -4.75
CA MET A 579 -14.80 -18.46 -4.94
C MET A 579 -14.48 -19.90 -5.34
N ASN A 580 -15.13 -20.88 -4.71
CA ASN A 580 -14.93 -22.30 -4.98
C ASN A 580 -15.60 -22.79 -6.29
N ARG A 581 -16.56 -22.03 -6.87
CA ARG A 581 -17.19 -22.36 -8.16
C ARG A 581 -16.54 -21.66 -9.34
N TYR A 582 -16.14 -20.41 -9.16
CA TYR A 582 -15.87 -19.48 -10.25
C TYR A 582 -14.51 -18.78 -10.14
N GLY A 583 -14.17 -18.22 -8.96
CA GLY A 583 -12.94 -17.45 -8.74
C GLY A 583 -11.66 -18.29 -8.85
N ASP A 584 -11.46 -19.25 -7.94
CA ASP A 584 -10.32 -20.18 -7.94
C ASP A 584 -10.74 -21.59 -7.50
N PRO A 585 -11.45 -22.36 -8.35
CA PRO A 585 -12.03 -23.66 -7.96
C PRO A 585 -11.01 -24.70 -7.48
N ASN A 586 -9.77 -24.60 -7.99
CA ASN A 586 -8.66 -25.48 -7.64
C ASN A 586 -7.77 -24.92 -6.51
N TRP A 587 -8.04 -23.68 -6.03
CA TRP A 587 -7.26 -22.96 -5.02
C TRP A 587 -5.77 -22.81 -5.41
N THR A 588 -5.53 -22.69 -6.70
CA THR A 588 -4.19 -22.65 -7.34
C THR A 588 -3.65 -21.23 -7.51
N TYR A 589 -4.50 -20.23 -7.71
CA TYR A 589 -4.10 -18.82 -7.78
C TYR A 589 -3.76 -18.29 -6.39
N HIS A 590 -4.49 -18.69 -5.35
CA HIS A 590 -4.11 -18.46 -3.95
C HIS A 590 -2.72 -19.01 -3.62
N VAL A 591 -2.41 -20.22 -4.09
CA VAL A 591 -1.10 -20.87 -3.89
C VAL A 591 0.00 -20.16 -4.67
N ALA A 592 -0.26 -19.72 -5.91
CA ALA A 592 0.69 -18.92 -6.69
C ALA A 592 0.94 -17.55 -6.03
N ALA A 593 -0.11 -16.90 -5.54
CA ALA A 593 -0.02 -15.62 -4.84
C ALA A 593 0.85 -15.73 -3.58
N ALA A 594 0.61 -16.73 -2.72
CA ALA A 594 1.42 -16.97 -1.53
C ALA A 594 2.91 -17.23 -1.87
N LYS A 595 3.19 -17.90 -3.00
CA LYS A 595 4.57 -18.10 -3.48
C LYS A 595 5.22 -16.80 -3.96
N VAL A 596 4.50 -15.97 -4.74
CA VAL A 596 5.03 -14.67 -5.18
C VAL A 596 5.38 -13.80 -3.97
N LEU A 597 4.45 -13.61 -3.03
CA LEU A 597 4.69 -12.77 -1.85
C LEU A 597 5.82 -13.29 -0.96
N SER A 598 5.84 -14.60 -0.66
CA SER A 598 6.92 -15.18 0.16
C SER A 598 8.29 -15.13 -0.51
N LEU A 599 8.38 -15.29 -1.84
CA LEU A 599 9.64 -15.18 -2.58
C LEU A 599 10.11 -13.72 -2.72
N THR A 600 9.21 -12.76 -3.00
CA THR A 600 9.54 -11.32 -2.97
C THR A 600 10.06 -10.91 -1.58
N ALA A 601 9.37 -11.37 -0.52
CA ALA A 601 9.80 -11.15 0.86
C ALA A 601 11.16 -11.81 1.14
N ALA A 602 11.36 -13.08 0.78
CA ALA A 602 12.61 -13.79 1.02
C ALA A 602 13.81 -13.16 0.29
N TYR A 603 13.62 -12.70 -0.95
CA TYR A 603 14.63 -11.97 -1.71
C TYR A 603 15.01 -10.67 -0.99
N LEU A 604 14.03 -9.87 -0.57
CA LEU A 604 14.27 -8.64 0.19
C LEU A 604 14.82 -8.88 1.60
N VAL A 605 14.57 -10.05 2.22
CA VAL A 605 15.03 -10.39 3.57
C VAL A 605 16.46 -10.93 3.59
N GLU A 606 16.82 -11.85 2.69
CA GLU A 606 18.08 -12.60 2.77
C GLU A 606 19.23 -12.00 1.92
N THR A 607 18.95 -11.21 0.88
CA THR A 607 20.00 -10.62 0.04
C THR A 607 20.89 -9.64 0.83
N PRO A 608 22.21 -9.85 0.97
CA PRO A 608 23.02 -9.00 1.85
C PRO A 608 23.04 -7.53 1.42
N VAL A 609 23.29 -7.29 0.13
CA VAL A 609 22.93 -6.05 -0.57
C VAL A 609 21.45 -6.12 -0.88
N LEU A 610 20.67 -5.10 -0.52
CA LEU A 610 19.24 -5.05 -0.82
C LEU A 610 18.96 -5.18 -2.31
N GLY A 611 18.03 -6.08 -2.66
CA GLY A 611 17.55 -6.35 -4.02
C GLY A 611 16.67 -5.26 -4.65
N LEU A 612 17.02 -3.99 -4.44
CA LEU A 612 16.32 -2.81 -4.94
C LEU A 612 17.09 -2.17 -6.12
N ASN A 613 16.43 -1.30 -6.89
CA ASN A 613 17.04 -0.65 -8.07
C ASN A 613 16.74 0.86 -8.12
N ALA A 614 17.75 1.71 -7.97
CA ALA A 614 17.56 3.16 -8.00
C ALA A 614 17.38 3.72 -9.43
N THR A 615 17.94 3.04 -10.43
CA THR A 615 17.86 3.39 -11.85
C THR A 615 16.44 3.19 -12.38
N ASP A 616 15.73 2.14 -11.95
CA ASP A 616 14.31 1.94 -12.27
C ASP A 616 13.45 3.10 -11.75
N TYR A 617 13.73 3.59 -10.53
CA TYR A 617 13.04 4.73 -9.94
C TYR A 617 13.32 6.04 -10.69
N ALA A 618 14.58 6.31 -11.05
CA ALA A 618 14.93 7.47 -11.86
C ALA A 618 14.32 7.43 -13.28
N SER A 619 14.15 6.22 -13.84
CA SER A 619 13.49 6.00 -15.13
C SER A 619 11.98 6.21 -15.04
N GLY A 620 11.35 5.70 -13.97
CA GLY A 620 9.93 5.93 -13.66
C GLY A 620 9.62 7.42 -13.57
N LEU A 621 10.40 8.19 -12.79
CA LEU A 621 10.24 9.64 -12.68
C LEU A 621 10.25 10.37 -14.04
N ALA A 622 11.06 9.91 -15.00
CA ALA A 622 11.09 10.49 -16.35
C ALA A 622 9.78 10.22 -17.10
N ALA A 623 9.36 8.95 -17.19
CA ALA A 623 8.11 8.55 -17.85
C ALA A 623 6.88 9.21 -17.20
N TYR A 624 6.86 9.34 -15.88
CA TYR A 624 5.82 10.04 -15.14
C TYR A 624 5.78 11.52 -15.49
N LEU A 625 6.94 12.18 -15.62
CA LEU A 625 7.00 13.59 -15.98
C LEU A 625 6.54 13.80 -17.43
N ASP A 626 6.85 12.87 -18.33
CA ASP A 626 6.40 12.91 -19.73
C ASP A 626 4.87 12.79 -19.83
N SER A 627 4.24 11.89 -19.06
CA SER A 627 2.76 11.83 -18.99
C SER A 627 2.12 13.10 -18.37
N VAL A 628 2.87 13.86 -17.57
CA VAL A 628 2.44 15.19 -17.09
C VAL A 628 2.62 16.28 -18.16
N LYS A 629 3.66 16.20 -19.00
CA LYS A 629 3.84 17.10 -20.15
C LYS A 629 2.71 16.96 -21.17
N GLU A 630 2.29 15.72 -21.47
CA GLU A 630 1.17 15.44 -22.38
C GLU A 630 -0.15 16.09 -21.92
N LYS A 631 -0.35 16.20 -20.60
CA LYS A 631 -1.54 16.80 -19.97
C LYS A 631 -1.41 18.31 -19.73
N ALA A 632 -0.23 18.89 -19.96
CA ALA A 632 0.03 20.31 -19.71
C ALA A 632 -0.43 21.17 -20.89
N THR A 633 -1.63 21.74 -20.78
CA THR A 633 -2.31 22.53 -21.82
C THR A 633 -1.65 23.88 -22.17
N THR A 634 -0.51 24.23 -21.56
CA THR A 634 0.09 25.57 -21.63
C THR A 634 1.54 25.55 -22.12
N ALA A 635 1.79 26.20 -23.27
CA ALA A 635 3.13 26.34 -23.85
C ALA A 635 4.14 27.11 -22.97
N ASP A 636 3.65 27.91 -22.01
CA ASP A 636 4.49 28.76 -21.15
C ASP A 636 5.18 28.02 -19.98
N PHE A 637 4.90 26.73 -19.76
CA PHE A 637 5.46 25.98 -18.64
C PHE A 637 6.78 25.28 -18.98
N ASN A 638 7.89 25.86 -18.52
CA ASN A 638 9.22 25.29 -18.75
C ASN A 638 9.58 24.14 -17.77
N PHE A 639 9.51 22.90 -18.26
CA PHE A 639 9.86 21.66 -17.56
C PHE A 639 11.36 21.40 -17.40
N LYS A 640 12.24 22.07 -18.18
CA LYS A 640 13.69 21.76 -18.29
C LYS A 640 14.44 21.66 -16.96
N ALA A 641 14.00 22.38 -15.94
CA ALA A 641 14.60 22.34 -14.60
C ALA A 641 14.37 20.99 -13.87
N LEU A 642 13.26 20.30 -14.17
CA LEU A 642 12.98 18.94 -13.70
C LEU A 642 13.68 17.91 -14.59
N ASP A 643 13.63 18.06 -15.91
CA ASP A 643 14.34 17.15 -16.85
C ASP A 643 15.82 17.02 -16.50
N VAL A 644 16.49 18.14 -16.22
CA VAL A 644 17.90 18.18 -15.80
C VAL A 644 18.11 17.57 -14.41
N ALA A 645 17.15 17.71 -13.48
CA ALA A 645 17.25 17.12 -12.15
C ALA A 645 17.07 15.59 -12.19
N ILE A 646 16.07 15.10 -12.93
CA ILE A 646 15.83 13.67 -13.14
C ILE A 646 17.02 13.04 -13.88
N ALA A 647 17.58 13.70 -14.91
CA ALA A 647 18.79 13.22 -15.57
C ALA A 647 20.01 13.18 -14.61
N GLN A 648 20.13 14.12 -13.67
CA GLN A 648 21.20 14.07 -12.66
C GLN A 648 20.97 12.95 -11.63
N LEU A 649 19.72 12.70 -11.24
CA LEU A 649 19.35 11.56 -10.38
C LEU A 649 19.64 10.24 -11.09
N TYR A 650 19.25 10.08 -12.35
CA TYR A 650 19.51 8.89 -13.16
C TYR A 650 21.01 8.57 -13.26
N ASN A 651 21.85 9.57 -13.55
CA ASN A 651 23.31 9.36 -13.59
C ASN A 651 23.89 8.99 -12.21
N ALA A 652 23.35 9.52 -11.11
CA ALA A 652 23.75 9.13 -9.75
C ALA A 652 23.25 7.72 -9.38
N ALA A 653 22.05 7.34 -9.81
CA ALA A 653 21.46 6.03 -9.61
C ALA A 653 22.22 4.93 -10.35
N VAL A 654 22.50 5.11 -11.65
CA VAL A 654 23.32 4.16 -12.44
C VAL A 654 24.70 3.95 -11.81
N ALA A 655 25.35 5.02 -11.35
CA ALA A 655 26.64 4.92 -10.66
C ALA A 655 26.53 4.21 -9.30
N PHE A 656 25.42 4.40 -8.58
CA PHE A 656 25.16 3.76 -7.30
C PHE A 656 24.81 2.27 -7.44
N ASP A 657 23.92 1.90 -8.36
CA ASP A 657 23.55 0.51 -8.63
C ASP A 657 24.76 -0.29 -9.20
N ALA A 658 25.62 0.34 -10.01
CA ALA A 658 26.89 -0.26 -10.41
C ALA A 658 27.85 -0.47 -9.22
N TYR A 659 27.86 0.43 -8.24
CA TYR A 659 28.62 0.25 -7.01
C TYR A 659 28.05 -0.89 -6.15
N THR A 660 26.72 -0.99 -5.97
CA THR A 660 26.11 -2.08 -5.18
C THR A 660 26.23 -3.45 -5.86
N ALA A 661 26.22 -3.51 -7.19
CA ALA A 661 26.62 -4.68 -7.96
C ALA A 661 28.07 -5.09 -7.65
N SER A 662 29.03 -4.15 -7.66
CA SER A 662 30.44 -4.44 -7.31
C SER A 662 30.62 -4.92 -5.86
N LEU A 663 29.77 -4.48 -4.91
CA LEU A 663 29.74 -5.01 -3.54
C LEU A 663 29.22 -6.46 -3.52
N THR A 664 28.28 -6.80 -4.39
CA THR A 664 27.72 -8.15 -4.53
C THR A 664 28.76 -9.11 -5.11
N GLU A 665 29.51 -8.71 -6.15
CA GLU A 665 30.65 -9.47 -6.67
C GLU A 665 31.70 -9.78 -5.58
N GLN A 666 32.02 -8.79 -4.74
CA GLN A 666 32.94 -8.95 -3.60
C GLN A 666 32.45 -9.94 -2.53
N LEU A 667 31.16 -10.29 -2.48
CA LEU A 667 30.64 -11.36 -1.59
C LEU A 667 30.97 -12.76 -2.09
N HIS A 668 31.17 -12.92 -3.41
CA HIS A 668 31.54 -14.18 -4.04
C HIS A 668 33.06 -14.42 -4.07
N GLU A 669 33.89 -13.42 -3.76
CA GLU A 669 35.33 -13.60 -3.57
C GLU A 669 35.65 -14.54 -2.40
N HIS A 670 36.40 -15.62 -2.65
CA HIS A 670 36.92 -16.48 -1.59
C HIS A 670 38.03 -15.76 -0.79
N LEU A 671 37.61 -14.97 0.21
CA LEU A 671 38.49 -14.29 1.16
C LEU A 671 39.03 -15.28 2.22
N PRO A 672 40.36 -15.55 2.27
CA PRO A 672 40.96 -16.43 3.28
C PRO A 672 40.82 -15.89 4.70
N TRP A 673 40.89 -16.76 5.71
CA TRP A 673 40.59 -16.43 7.10
C TRP A 673 41.39 -15.24 7.66
N TRP A 674 42.66 -15.10 7.29
CA TRP A 674 43.50 -13.98 7.74
C TRP A 674 43.12 -12.62 7.13
N LYS A 675 42.24 -12.59 6.12
CA LYS A 675 41.65 -11.36 5.55
C LYS A 675 40.29 -10.99 6.19
N TYR A 676 39.95 -11.52 7.38
CA TYR A 676 38.69 -11.25 8.10
C TYR A 676 38.27 -9.77 8.11
N TRP A 677 39.24 -8.86 8.30
CA TRP A 677 39.02 -7.40 8.24
C TRP A 677 38.35 -6.91 6.96
N LYS A 678 38.63 -7.52 5.80
CA LYS A 678 37.95 -7.18 4.54
C LYS A 678 36.47 -7.55 4.57
N ARG A 679 36.08 -8.66 5.22
CA ARG A 679 34.66 -9.05 5.36
C ARG A 679 33.91 -8.04 6.22
N ILE A 680 34.52 -7.55 7.31
CA ILE A 680 33.96 -6.49 8.15
C ILE A 680 33.79 -5.18 7.36
N GLN A 681 34.83 -4.76 6.61
CA GLN A 681 34.75 -3.56 5.76
C GLN A 681 33.67 -3.69 4.68
N LEU A 682 33.53 -4.86 4.06
CA LEU A 682 32.49 -5.14 3.06
C LEU A 682 31.09 -5.08 3.68
N PHE A 683 30.88 -5.69 4.86
CA PHE A 683 29.63 -5.60 5.60
C PHE A 683 29.21 -4.15 5.88
N PHE A 684 30.11 -3.30 6.38
CA PHE A 684 29.76 -1.90 6.64
C PHE A 684 29.54 -1.06 5.37
N LYS A 685 30.24 -1.35 4.27
CA LYS A 685 29.92 -0.76 2.94
C LYS A 685 28.51 -1.13 2.48
N ILE A 686 28.14 -2.39 2.63
CA ILE A 686 26.81 -2.92 2.28
C ILE A 686 25.74 -2.26 3.14
N ARG A 687 25.95 -2.12 4.45
CA ARG A 687 25.00 -1.44 5.36
C ARG A 687 24.80 0.05 5.01
N SER A 688 25.86 0.74 4.58
CA SER A 688 25.78 2.12 4.06
C SER A 688 24.98 2.18 2.75
N ALA A 689 25.22 1.25 1.81
CA ALA A 689 24.44 1.14 0.58
C ALA A 689 22.95 0.79 0.83
N ASN A 690 22.65 -0.21 1.66
CA ASN A 690 21.29 -0.57 2.06
C ASN A 690 20.56 0.62 2.69
N SER A 691 21.27 1.45 3.46
CA SER A 691 20.72 2.65 4.08
C SER A 691 20.48 3.79 3.08
N LYS A 692 21.27 3.90 2.00
CA LYS A 692 20.95 4.78 0.86
C LYS A 692 19.68 4.32 0.15
N TYR A 693 19.54 3.04 -0.20
CA TYR A 693 18.30 2.51 -0.80
C TYR A 693 17.07 2.74 0.10
N LYS A 694 17.14 2.34 1.39
CA LYS A 694 16.05 2.50 2.37
C LYS A 694 15.60 3.96 2.49
N ASN A 695 16.50 4.94 2.36
CA ASN A 695 16.18 6.36 2.48
C ASN A 695 15.81 7.06 1.17
N LEU A 696 15.83 6.38 0.01
CA LEU A 696 15.61 7.03 -1.28
C LEU A 696 14.17 7.52 -1.48
N GLU A 697 13.17 6.65 -1.30
CA GLU A 697 11.74 7.01 -1.37
C GLU A 697 11.40 8.17 -0.40
N ARG A 698 11.94 8.11 0.82
CA ARG A 698 11.78 9.14 1.87
C ARG A 698 12.26 10.54 1.43
N LYS A 699 13.13 10.66 0.41
CA LYS A 699 13.56 11.95 -0.13
C LYS A 699 12.49 12.66 -0.95
N PHE A 700 11.39 11.99 -1.31
CA PHE A 700 10.27 12.57 -2.03
C PHE A 700 9.11 13.01 -1.12
N LEU A 701 9.29 12.98 0.21
CA LEU A 701 8.33 13.52 1.17
C LEU A 701 8.48 15.04 1.33
N TYR A 702 7.36 15.77 1.26
CA TYR A 702 7.25 17.18 1.59
C TYR A 702 6.37 17.37 2.83
N GLN A 703 6.97 17.84 3.93
CA GLN A 703 6.33 17.83 5.26
C GLN A 703 4.99 18.57 5.35
N LYS A 704 4.79 19.65 4.58
CA LYS A 704 3.51 20.38 4.55
C LYS A 704 2.38 19.64 3.80
N GLY A 705 2.71 18.58 3.07
CA GLY A 705 1.79 17.83 2.23
C GLY A 705 1.32 18.57 0.98
N LEU A 706 0.36 17.96 0.28
CA LEU A 706 -0.30 18.50 -0.91
C LEU A 706 -1.31 19.60 -0.56
N ASP A 707 -1.61 20.47 -1.52
CA ASP A 707 -2.51 21.61 -1.31
C ASP A 707 -3.95 21.15 -1.02
N GLY A 708 -4.52 21.60 0.09
CA GLY A 708 -5.86 21.16 0.54
C GLY A 708 -5.93 19.67 0.92
N ARG A 709 -4.81 18.94 0.89
CA ARG A 709 -4.67 17.50 1.11
C ARG A 709 -3.40 17.22 1.94
N ASP A 710 -3.25 17.97 3.02
CA ASP A 710 -2.01 18.11 3.80
C ASP A 710 -1.55 16.83 4.52
N TRP A 711 -2.40 15.80 4.59
CA TRP A 711 -2.01 14.45 4.99
C TRP A 711 -1.02 13.83 4.01
N TYR A 712 -1.33 13.84 2.71
CA TYR A 712 -0.50 13.26 1.65
C TYR A 712 0.83 14.02 1.54
N LYS A 713 1.95 13.35 1.86
CA LYS A 713 3.29 13.97 1.93
C LYS A 713 4.12 13.76 0.68
N HIS A 714 3.90 12.68 -0.06
CA HIS A 714 4.75 12.28 -1.18
C HIS A 714 4.52 13.18 -2.41
N VAL A 715 5.59 13.72 -3.01
CA VAL A 715 5.49 14.67 -4.14
C VAL A 715 5.43 14.00 -5.52
N VAL A 716 5.66 12.69 -5.56
CA VAL A 716 5.68 11.88 -6.79
C VAL A 716 4.40 11.07 -6.95
N PHE A 717 3.81 10.59 -5.85
CA PHE A 717 2.63 9.74 -5.84
C PHE A 717 1.59 10.31 -4.87
N ALA A 718 0.32 10.27 -5.28
CA ALA A 718 -0.84 10.32 -4.40
C ALA A 718 -2.05 9.74 -5.17
N PRO A 719 -3.17 9.39 -4.51
CA PRO A 719 -4.45 9.30 -5.19
C PRO A 719 -4.78 10.62 -5.91
N GLY A 720 -5.29 10.52 -7.13
CA GLY A 720 -5.78 11.68 -7.87
C GLY A 720 -7.01 12.29 -7.21
N LEU A 721 -7.04 13.63 -7.12
CA LEU A 721 -8.05 14.42 -6.40
C LEU A 721 -9.50 14.01 -6.71
N TRP A 722 -9.79 13.71 -7.98
CA TRP A 722 -11.12 13.35 -8.49
C TRP A 722 -11.27 11.88 -8.94
N THR A 723 -10.20 11.07 -8.87
CA THR A 723 -10.22 9.63 -9.21
C THR A 723 -10.25 8.73 -7.97
N GLY A 724 -9.57 9.15 -6.91
CA GLY A 724 -9.56 8.49 -5.60
C GLY A 724 -8.68 7.25 -5.50
N TYR A 725 -8.83 6.28 -6.40
CA TYR A 725 -7.99 5.07 -6.41
C TYR A 725 -6.78 5.19 -7.34
N SER A 726 -6.99 5.66 -8.58
CA SER A 726 -5.92 5.78 -9.57
C SER A 726 -4.82 6.75 -9.10
N GLY A 727 -3.57 6.28 -9.14
CA GLY A 727 -2.39 7.07 -8.80
C GLY A 727 -2.22 8.25 -9.76
N ALA A 728 -2.16 9.45 -9.20
CA ALA A 728 -1.73 10.65 -9.89
C ALA A 728 -0.22 10.83 -9.67
N THR A 729 0.55 10.82 -10.74
CA THR A 729 1.99 11.10 -10.68
C THR A 729 2.26 12.60 -10.71
N PHE A 730 3.20 13.05 -9.88
CA PHE A 730 3.45 14.48 -9.57
C PHE A 730 2.15 15.26 -9.31
N PRO A 731 1.32 14.84 -8.32
CA PRO A 731 -0.06 15.31 -8.14
C PRO A 731 -0.17 16.84 -8.04
N GLY A 732 0.73 17.51 -7.31
CA GLY A 732 0.77 18.97 -7.21
C GLY A 732 0.99 19.71 -8.54
N LEU A 733 1.63 19.10 -9.54
CA LEU A 733 1.67 19.66 -10.90
C LEU A 733 0.36 19.40 -11.65
N VAL A 734 -0.15 18.17 -11.62
CA VAL A 734 -1.39 17.77 -12.31
C VAL A 734 -2.58 18.62 -11.83
N GLU A 735 -2.75 18.76 -10.53
CA GLU A 735 -3.81 19.59 -9.91
C GLU A 735 -3.63 21.09 -10.22
N SER A 736 -2.38 21.57 -10.32
CA SER A 736 -2.10 22.95 -10.76
C SER A 736 -2.47 23.19 -12.22
N PHE A 737 -2.27 22.21 -13.11
CA PHE A 737 -2.68 22.32 -14.52
C PHE A 737 -4.20 22.17 -14.68
N GLN A 738 -4.84 21.26 -13.95
CA GLN A 738 -6.30 21.08 -13.94
C GLN A 738 -7.05 22.31 -13.41
N SER A 739 -6.47 23.03 -12.44
CA SER A 739 -7.00 24.30 -11.91
C SER A 739 -6.56 25.55 -12.69
N GLY A 740 -5.65 25.41 -13.66
CA GLY A 740 -5.08 26.53 -14.43
C GLY A 740 -4.08 27.42 -13.67
N ASP A 741 -3.72 27.09 -12.43
CA ASP A 741 -2.78 27.89 -11.63
C ASP A 741 -1.31 27.62 -12.00
N LEU A 742 -0.85 28.33 -13.02
CA LEU A 742 0.55 28.34 -13.44
C LEU A 742 1.53 28.90 -12.39
N ASN A 743 1.07 29.62 -11.37
CA ASN A 743 1.93 30.05 -10.27
C ASN A 743 2.09 28.94 -9.22
N ASN A 744 1.02 28.18 -8.94
CA ASN A 744 1.13 26.98 -8.14
C ASN A 744 1.99 25.91 -8.83
N ALA A 745 1.83 25.72 -10.14
CA ALA A 745 2.69 24.81 -10.91
C ALA A 745 4.19 25.18 -10.80
N LYS A 746 4.53 26.49 -10.78
CA LYS A 746 5.91 26.97 -10.57
C LYS A 746 6.41 26.69 -9.14
N ARG A 747 5.53 26.80 -8.12
CA ARG A 747 5.84 26.42 -6.74
C ARG A 747 6.11 24.91 -6.64
N TRP A 748 5.21 24.07 -7.14
CA TRP A 748 5.36 22.61 -7.13
C TRP A 748 6.59 22.14 -7.90
N LYS A 749 6.89 22.72 -9.07
CA LYS A 749 8.16 22.46 -9.79
C LYS A 749 9.38 22.68 -8.91
N THR A 750 9.38 23.73 -8.09
CA THR A 750 10.50 24.07 -7.21
C THR A 750 10.63 23.05 -6.08
N ILE A 751 9.52 22.71 -5.42
CA ILE A 751 9.46 21.69 -4.37
C ILE A 751 9.90 20.31 -4.89
N ILE A 752 9.36 19.86 -6.03
CA ILE A 752 9.70 18.57 -6.65
C ILE A 752 11.17 18.53 -7.04
N LYS A 753 11.72 19.62 -7.62
CA LYS A 753 13.15 19.69 -7.94
C LYS A 753 14.02 19.58 -6.69
N GLU A 754 13.68 20.27 -5.60
CA GLU A 754 14.40 20.25 -4.33
C GLU A 754 14.47 18.82 -3.74
N ARG A 755 13.37 18.06 -3.84
CA ARG A 755 13.31 16.65 -3.43
C ARG A 755 14.14 15.73 -4.35
N ILE A 756 14.11 15.94 -5.66
CA ILE A 756 14.97 15.21 -6.63
C ILE A 756 16.46 15.52 -6.40
N ASP A 757 16.81 16.77 -6.09
CA ASP A 757 18.17 17.19 -5.77
C ASP A 757 18.66 16.50 -4.48
N GLU A 758 17.81 16.37 -3.46
CA GLU A 758 18.11 15.61 -2.23
C GLU A 758 18.27 14.10 -2.48
N ALA A 759 17.41 13.49 -3.30
CA ALA A 759 17.56 12.10 -3.72
C ALA A 759 18.90 11.89 -4.45
N THR A 760 19.25 12.82 -5.35
CA THR A 760 20.52 12.83 -6.08
C THR A 760 21.73 12.98 -5.14
N ALA A 761 21.59 13.79 -4.08
CA ALA A 761 22.63 13.98 -3.06
C ALA A 761 22.77 12.79 -2.10
N LEU A 762 21.72 11.98 -1.91
CA LEU A 762 21.77 10.75 -1.11
C LEU A 762 22.53 9.63 -1.82
N LEU A 763 22.39 9.48 -3.14
CA LEU A 763 23.01 8.37 -3.89
C LEU A 763 24.52 8.59 -4.13
N LYS A 764 24.96 9.84 -4.28
CA LYS A 764 26.38 10.24 -4.38
C LYS A 764 27.19 9.95 -3.11
#